data_AF-A0A7C8CZC1-F1
#
_entry.id   AF-A0A7C8CZC1-F1
#
_cell.length_a   1.000
_cell.length_b   1.000
_cell.length_c   1.000
_cell.angle_alpha   90.00
_cell.angle_beta   90.00
_cell.angle_gamma   90.00
#
_symmetry.space_group_name_H-M   'P 1'
#
loop_
_entity.id
_entity.type
_entity.pdbx_description
1 polymer ?
#
loop_
_entity_poly.entity_id
_entity_poly.type
_entity_poly.pdbx_seq_one_letter_code
_entity_poly.pdbx_strand_id
1 'polypeptide(L)'
;MPTLGVDTGGTFCDLVLVDGDQVRAEKLSAHPDDPARAVLAGVRALGCGTQELAVVHGTTVGLNALLTGSAAPTALVTCAGFRDLIEIGRQARPDLYALHPVKPEPLVARSRRFEINQRSWPAANGSLETVAQPSEEEIAKLGQRILKSGAKSIAVCLLHSYADPAIEKRVAQSLAGLGLPITSSAQLLCEYREFERFSTAIANAALMPIMQRYLEQLAPGLGGAQLSILQSSGGTLPAEQAALEPARVLLSGPAGGVVGAARAARAAGLDNIITLDMGGTSSDVAFHSASARLEDSISTTQVAGISIGLRSLDIHTIGCGGGSILRLDSSGIMHVGPASAGADPGPVCYGKGQDLTVTDAHVLLGHLASGRFVGGQLELDHDAVARGFEKLAARLSVSAEEAARAVLESARAAMRRAIGVMTMQRGRDPAGLPLVAFGGAGGLQAAALAAALDLPGALVPTLPGCLSAVGMAYADAICDRSQSLLVDLAKCSVRERHAHFNELLEAATDELRAAGHAKQDIEIERSVDLRYRGQSFDLSLSDDLGPDLATRFHKRHKARYGWALEQRTVELVHIRARAVVRTPEAPLVKPRRKRLPAGAVIGERSADFGQAFPTRVIDRAQLSPGVSFLGPALVEEYSGTSLVPPGWKAEVTGGGHLWLTRA
;
A
#
# COMPACT_ATOMS: atom_id res chain seq x y z
N MET A 1 -21.71 -14.33 5.61
CA MET A 1 -20.52 -15.14 5.91
C MET A 1 -19.58 -14.30 6.75
N PRO A 2 -19.05 -14.80 7.87
CA PRO A 2 -18.00 -14.10 8.63
C PRO A 2 -16.76 -13.87 7.76
N THR A 3 -16.11 -12.72 7.95
CA THR A 3 -14.88 -12.37 7.23
C THR A 3 -13.78 -12.06 8.23
N LEU A 4 -12.63 -12.71 8.06
CA LEU A 4 -11.41 -12.49 8.83
C LEU A 4 -10.42 -11.69 7.99
N GLY A 5 -10.16 -10.45 8.38
CA GLY A 5 -9.04 -9.66 7.86
C GLY A 5 -7.75 -9.98 8.64
N VAL A 6 -6.63 -10.15 7.94
CA VAL A 6 -5.35 -10.52 8.55
C VAL A 6 -4.21 -9.71 7.95
N ASP A 7 -3.60 -8.83 8.73
CA ASP A 7 -2.40 -8.09 8.32
C ASP A 7 -1.14 -8.64 9.03
N THR A 8 -0.15 -9.07 8.26
CA THR A 8 1.13 -9.54 8.78
C THR A 8 2.21 -8.48 8.59
N GLY A 9 2.39 -7.65 9.62
CA GLY A 9 3.46 -6.66 9.69
C GLY A 9 4.78 -7.23 10.21
N GLY A 10 5.81 -6.39 10.28
CA GLY A 10 7.13 -6.77 10.80
C GLY A 10 7.22 -6.91 12.33
N THR A 11 6.28 -6.31 13.07
CA THR A 11 6.27 -6.32 14.55
C THR A 11 5.12 -7.17 15.09
N PHE A 12 3.93 -7.00 14.52
CA PHE A 12 2.71 -7.68 14.97
C PHE A 12 1.95 -8.26 13.78
N CYS A 13 1.17 -9.31 14.05
CA CYS A 13 0.13 -9.84 13.20
C CYS A 13 -1.22 -9.39 13.77
N ASP A 14 -1.97 -8.63 12.98
CA ASP A 14 -3.27 -8.09 13.34
C ASP A 14 -4.37 -8.90 12.69
N LEU A 15 -5.32 -9.40 13.48
CA LEU A 15 -6.46 -10.18 13.01
C LEU A 15 -7.75 -9.48 13.42
N VAL A 16 -8.69 -9.35 12.48
CA VAL A 16 -10.02 -8.76 12.74
C VAL A 16 -11.08 -9.65 12.13
N LEU A 17 -11.91 -10.24 12.99
CA LEU A 17 -13.08 -11.01 12.60
C LEU A 17 -14.31 -10.11 12.61
N VAL A 18 -14.97 -10.04 11.46
CA VAL A 18 -16.25 -9.37 11.24
C VAL A 18 -17.33 -10.42 11.06
N ASP A 19 -18.34 -10.42 11.93
CA ASP A 19 -19.51 -11.27 11.85
C ASP A 19 -20.78 -10.44 12.11
N GLY A 20 -21.42 -10.00 11.02
CA GLY A 20 -22.51 -9.00 11.10
C GLY A 20 -22.01 -7.70 11.73
N ASP A 21 -22.63 -7.31 12.84
CA ASP A 21 -22.26 -6.12 13.62
C ASP A 21 -21.17 -6.40 14.67
N GLN A 22 -20.76 -7.65 14.85
CA GLN A 22 -19.72 -8.01 15.81
C GLN A 22 -18.33 -7.91 15.17
N VAL A 23 -17.46 -7.13 15.79
CA VAL A 23 -16.05 -7.00 15.42
C VAL A 23 -15.19 -7.46 16.59
N ARG A 24 -14.35 -8.47 16.35
CA ARG A 24 -13.38 -8.99 17.33
C ARG A 24 -11.98 -8.85 16.75
N ALA A 25 -11.04 -8.35 17.54
CA ALA A 25 -9.66 -8.15 17.11
C ALA A 25 -8.70 -8.89 18.03
N GLU A 26 -7.65 -9.45 17.43
CA GLU A 26 -6.54 -10.07 18.14
C GLU A 26 -5.23 -9.57 17.55
N LYS A 27 -4.27 -9.25 18.42
CA LYS A 27 -2.94 -8.77 18.05
C LYS A 27 -1.90 -9.70 18.63
N LEU A 28 -1.15 -10.36 17.74
CA LEU A 28 -0.11 -11.32 18.11
C LEU A 28 1.26 -10.81 17.68
N SER A 29 2.32 -11.28 18.35
CA SER A 29 3.68 -11.03 17.89
C SER A 29 3.91 -11.66 16.52
N ALA A 30 4.60 -10.95 15.63
CA ALA A 30 4.97 -11.50 14.34
C ALA A 30 6.02 -12.63 14.49
N HIS A 31 5.99 -13.59 13.57
CA HIS A 31 7.00 -14.63 13.45
C HIS A 31 7.67 -14.52 12.06
N PRO A 32 8.73 -13.72 11.91
CA PRO A 32 9.34 -13.46 10.60
C PRO A 32 9.79 -14.73 9.85
N ASP A 33 10.23 -15.75 10.60
CA ASP A 33 10.69 -17.03 10.04
C ASP A 33 9.55 -17.93 9.54
N ASP A 34 8.33 -17.73 10.07
CA ASP A 34 7.13 -18.45 9.67
C ASP A 34 5.88 -17.57 9.87
N PRO A 35 5.58 -16.68 8.89
CA PRO A 35 4.43 -15.78 8.99
C PRO A 35 3.10 -16.52 9.05
N ALA A 36 3.00 -17.72 8.46
CA ALA A 36 1.76 -18.50 8.46
C ALA A 36 1.41 -18.96 9.88
N ARG A 37 2.40 -19.29 10.72
CA ARG A 37 2.18 -19.67 12.12
C ARG A 37 1.44 -18.60 12.92
N ALA A 38 1.79 -17.33 12.73
CA ALA A 38 1.15 -16.21 13.44
C ALA A 38 -0.34 -16.11 13.06
N VAL A 39 -0.64 -16.23 11.76
CA VAL A 39 -2.02 -16.23 11.25
C VAL A 39 -2.82 -17.40 11.85
N LEU A 40 -2.29 -18.61 11.78
CA LEU A 40 -2.97 -19.81 12.30
C LEU A 40 -3.16 -19.78 13.82
N ALA A 41 -2.22 -19.18 14.56
CA ALA A 41 -2.37 -18.96 15.99
C ALA A 41 -3.49 -17.96 16.30
N GLY A 42 -3.59 -16.88 15.52
CA GLY A 42 -4.65 -15.88 15.66
C GLY A 42 -6.04 -16.43 15.36
N VAL A 43 -6.18 -17.26 14.33
CA VAL A 43 -7.45 -17.95 14.02
C VAL A 43 -7.89 -18.81 15.21
N ARG A 44 -6.96 -19.58 15.80
CA ARG A 44 -7.25 -20.38 17.00
C ARG A 44 -7.63 -19.53 18.21
N ALA A 45 -6.95 -18.40 18.43
CA ALA A 45 -7.23 -17.50 19.54
C ALA A 45 -8.63 -16.85 19.44
N LEU A 46 -9.04 -16.46 18.23
CA LEU A 46 -10.38 -15.93 17.97
C LEU A 46 -11.50 -16.98 18.13
N GLY A 47 -11.15 -18.27 18.11
CA GLY A 47 -12.08 -19.38 18.28
C GLY A 47 -13.15 -19.45 17.19
N CYS A 48 -12.88 -18.91 15.99
CA CYS A 48 -13.82 -19.02 14.88
C CYS A 48 -13.70 -20.39 14.20
N GLY A 49 -14.85 -20.96 13.81
CA GLY A 49 -14.86 -22.09 12.89
C GLY A 49 -14.32 -21.67 11.53
N THR A 50 -13.59 -22.56 10.86
CA THR A 50 -13.01 -22.29 9.54
C THR A 50 -13.92 -22.67 8.38
N GLN A 51 -15.00 -23.43 8.66
CA GLN A 51 -16.04 -23.71 7.68
C GLN A 51 -16.86 -22.44 7.43
N GLU A 52 -17.09 -22.10 6.17
CA GLU A 52 -17.81 -20.87 5.77
C GLU A 52 -17.15 -19.58 6.32
N LEU A 53 -15.82 -19.51 6.31
CA LEU A 53 -15.05 -18.32 6.65
C LEU A 53 -14.39 -17.75 5.39
N ALA A 54 -14.58 -16.45 5.13
CA ALA A 54 -13.69 -15.73 4.21
C ALA A 54 -12.48 -15.21 4.98
N VAL A 55 -11.28 -15.41 4.44
CA VAL A 55 -10.03 -14.86 4.96
C VAL A 55 -9.45 -13.92 3.91
N VAL A 56 -9.32 -12.64 4.25
CA VAL A 56 -8.63 -11.65 3.42
C VAL A 56 -7.33 -11.28 4.09
N HIS A 57 -6.22 -11.66 3.47
CA HIS A 57 -4.91 -11.60 4.07
C HIS A 57 -3.99 -10.59 3.34
N GLY A 58 -3.40 -9.68 4.09
CA GLY A 58 -2.26 -8.86 3.66
C GLY A 58 -0.95 -9.46 4.17
N THR A 59 -0.01 -9.64 3.24
CA THR A 59 1.30 -10.23 3.52
C THR A 59 2.45 -9.34 3.10
N THR A 60 3.48 -9.29 3.92
CA THR A 60 4.75 -8.61 3.61
C THR A 60 5.81 -9.56 3.06
N VAL A 61 5.51 -10.85 2.89
CA VAL A 61 6.48 -11.87 2.43
C VAL A 61 7.14 -11.50 1.11
N GLY A 62 6.35 -11.07 0.12
CA GLY A 62 6.88 -10.66 -1.18
C GLY A 62 7.73 -9.39 -1.12
N LEU A 63 7.26 -8.38 -0.38
CA LEU A 63 7.98 -7.12 -0.18
C LEU A 63 9.32 -7.34 0.54
N ASN A 64 9.32 -8.12 1.63
CA ASN A 64 10.51 -8.44 2.39
C ASN A 64 11.54 -9.20 1.56
N ALA A 65 11.09 -10.10 0.68
CA ALA A 65 12.00 -10.81 -0.21
C ALA A 65 12.72 -9.88 -1.20
N LEU A 66 12.05 -8.84 -1.69
CA LEU A 66 12.69 -7.81 -2.52
C LEU A 66 13.65 -6.94 -1.72
N LEU A 67 13.23 -6.47 -0.54
CA LEU A 67 14.04 -5.58 0.32
C LEU A 67 15.31 -6.26 0.85
N THR A 68 15.24 -7.54 1.19
CA THR A 68 16.36 -8.32 1.75
C THR A 68 17.22 -9.01 0.68
N GLY A 69 16.85 -8.90 -0.59
CA GLY A 69 17.54 -9.55 -1.70
C GLY A 69 17.39 -11.08 -1.72
N SER A 70 16.36 -11.63 -1.05
CA SER A 70 16.11 -13.07 -0.97
C SER A 70 15.16 -13.58 -2.06
N ALA A 71 14.88 -12.78 -3.08
CA ALA A 71 14.06 -13.16 -4.23
C ALA A 71 14.66 -14.38 -4.97
N ALA A 72 13.81 -15.20 -5.59
CA ALA A 72 14.27 -16.42 -6.24
C ALA A 72 15.22 -16.11 -7.41
N PRO A 73 16.27 -16.93 -7.64
CA PRO A 73 17.11 -16.83 -8.83
C PRO A 73 16.29 -16.94 -10.11
N THR A 74 16.08 -15.85 -10.84
CA THR A 74 15.22 -15.83 -12.04
C THR A 74 16.04 -15.83 -13.32
N ALA A 75 15.59 -16.55 -14.35
CA ALA A 75 16.07 -16.42 -15.72
C ALA A 75 15.21 -15.40 -16.48
N LEU A 76 15.86 -14.44 -17.16
CA LEU A 76 15.20 -13.55 -18.12
C LEU A 76 15.40 -14.11 -19.52
N VAL A 77 14.31 -14.27 -20.28
CA VAL A 77 14.34 -14.58 -21.72
C VAL A 77 13.85 -13.36 -22.48
N THR A 78 14.70 -12.79 -23.34
CA THR A 78 14.39 -11.58 -24.12
C THR A 78 14.89 -11.67 -25.56
N CYS A 79 14.57 -10.67 -26.38
CA CYS A 79 15.04 -10.57 -27.76
C CYS A 79 16.57 -10.41 -27.81
N ALA A 80 17.21 -10.96 -28.86
CA ALA A 80 18.64 -10.77 -29.13
C ALA A 80 19.04 -9.28 -29.15
N GLY A 81 20.12 -8.92 -28.45
CA GLY A 81 20.59 -7.54 -28.28
C GLY A 81 19.87 -6.72 -27.19
N PHE A 82 18.91 -7.30 -26.45
CA PHE A 82 18.11 -6.58 -25.44
C PHE A 82 18.29 -7.09 -24.01
N ARG A 83 19.24 -8.00 -23.75
CA ARG A 83 19.53 -8.50 -22.38
C ARG A 83 19.91 -7.41 -21.37
N ASP A 84 20.37 -6.25 -21.82
CA ASP A 84 20.85 -5.15 -20.97
C ASP A 84 19.80 -4.08 -20.71
N LEU A 85 18.60 -4.20 -21.30
CA LEU A 85 17.51 -3.25 -21.17
C LEU A 85 17.17 -2.95 -19.69
N ILE A 86 17.09 -3.99 -18.85
CA ILE A 86 16.72 -3.85 -17.43
C ILE A 86 17.81 -3.18 -16.58
N GLU A 87 19.05 -3.16 -17.06
CA GLU A 87 20.20 -2.55 -16.38
C GLU A 87 20.41 -1.10 -16.83
N ILE A 88 20.17 -0.83 -18.11
CA ILE A 88 20.14 0.53 -18.67
C ILE A 88 18.97 1.30 -18.04
N GLY A 89 17.80 0.66 -17.96
CA GLY A 89 16.56 1.22 -17.47
C GLY A 89 16.12 2.46 -18.26
N ARG A 90 15.63 3.48 -17.56
CA ARG A 90 15.27 4.78 -18.15
C ARG A 90 16.38 5.83 -18.05
N GLN A 91 17.60 5.43 -17.65
CA GLN A 91 18.72 6.32 -17.37
C GLN A 91 18.43 7.44 -16.34
N ALA A 92 17.35 7.30 -15.56
CA ALA A 92 17.04 8.21 -14.46
C ALA A 92 18.12 8.12 -13.38
N ARG A 93 18.53 9.27 -12.83
CA ARG A 93 19.45 9.32 -11.68
C ARG A 93 18.63 9.18 -10.40
N PRO A 94 18.90 8.15 -9.55
CA PRO A 94 18.17 7.98 -8.29
C PRO A 94 18.37 9.18 -7.35
N ASP A 95 19.62 9.65 -7.25
CA ASP A 95 19.97 10.92 -6.61
C ASP A 95 20.46 11.88 -7.68
N LEU A 96 19.66 12.90 -7.96
CA LEU A 96 19.92 13.88 -9.02
C LEU A 96 21.23 14.64 -8.78
N TYR A 97 21.60 14.86 -7.52
CA TYR A 97 22.75 15.70 -7.13
C TYR A 97 23.99 14.91 -6.72
N ALA A 98 23.90 13.59 -6.60
CA ALA A 98 25.07 12.75 -6.39
C ALA A 98 26.07 12.90 -7.54
N LEU A 99 27.33 13.23 -7.21
CA LEU A 99 28.43 13.30 -8.19
C LEU A 99 28.71 11.92 -8.80
N HIS A 100 28.62 10.87 -7.98
CA HIS A 100 28.79 9.47 -8.38
C HIS A 100 27.51 8.68 -8.07
N PRO A 101 26.48 8.73 -8.95
CA PRO A 101 25.22 8.08 -8.69
C PRO A 101 25.42 6.56 -8.76
N VAL A 102 25.03 5.86 -7.71
CA VAL A 102 24.99 4.39 -7.69
C VAL A 102 23.63 3.96 -8.23
N LYS A 103 23.62 3.15 -9.29
CA LYS A 103 22.38 2.53 -9.78
C LYS A 103 22.06 1.28 -8.94
N PRO A 104 20.78 1.01 -8.64
CA PRO A 104 20.38 -0.26 -8.06
C PRO A 104 20.82 -1.43 -8.95
N GLU A 105 21.29 -2.51 -8.34
CA GLU A 105 21.59 -3.73 -9.08
C GLU A 105 20.30 -4.34 -9.63
N PRO A 106 20.27 -4.78 -10.90
CA PRO A 106 19.08 -5.43 -11.45
C PRO A 106 18.79 -6.76 -10.75
N LEU A 107 17.51 -7.05 -10.50
CA LEU A 107 17.06 -8.28 -9.82
C LEU A 107 17.55 -9.57 -10.51
N VAL A 108 17.77 -9.52 -11.82
CA VAL A 108 18.33 -10.62 -12.61
C VAL A 108 19.78 -10.32 -12.97
N ALA A 109 20.70 -11.10 -12.44
CA ALA A 109 22.12 -11.06 -12.81
C ALA A 109 22.31 -11.31 -14.32
N ARG A 110 23.28 -10.61 -14.93
CA ARG A 110 23.56 -10.69 -16.38
C ARG A 110 23.76 -12.12 -16.89
N SER A 111 24.37 -13.00 -16.10
CA SER A 111 24.59 -14.42 -16.43
C SER A 111 23.31 -15.25 -16.59
N ARG A 112 22.18 -14.77 -16.06
CA ARG A 112 20.84 -15.38 -16.19
C ARG A 112 19.92 -14.63 -17.16
N ARG A 113 20.49 -13.75 -17.99
CA ARG A 113 19.76 -13.04 -19.06
C ARG A 113 20.07 -13.71 -20.39
N PHE A 114 19.08 -14.38 -20.94
CA PHE A 114 19.17 -15.15 -22.16
C PHE A 114 18.45 -14.45 -23.30
N GLU A 115 19.02 -14.58 -24.47
CA GLU A 115 18.53 -13.97 -25.69
C GLU A 115 18.05 -15.05 -26.65
N ILE A 116 16.94 -14.77 -27.35
CA ILE A 116 16.42 -15.57 -28.44
C ILE A 116 16.30 -14.72 -29.70
N ASN A 117 16.38 -15.37 -30.87
CA ASN A 117 16.22 -14.75 -32.17
C ASN A 117 14.74 -14.46 -32.49
N GLN A 118 14.11 -13.67 -31.61
CA GLN A 118 12.75 -13.18 -31.80
C GLN A 118 12.80 -11.67 -32.03
N ARG A 119 12.11 -11.22 -33.09
CA ARG A 119 11.87 -9.80 -33.35
C ARG A 119 10.54 -9.61 -34.05
N SER A 120 9.72 -8.72 -33.52
CA SER A 120 8.52 -8.22 -34.20
C SER A 120 8.47 -6.70 -34.07
N TRP A 121 7.86 -6.02 -35.05
CA TRP A 121 7.77 -4.55 -35.10
C TRP A 121 6.36 -4.10 -35.47
N PRO A 122 5.82 -3.03 -34.85
CA PRO A 122 4.54 -2.47 -35.24
C PRO A 122 4.66 -1.76 -36.60
N ALA A 123 3.95 -2.26 -37.61
CA ALA A 123 3.84 -1.65 -38.92
C ALA A 123 3.01 -0.36 -38.87
N ALA A 124 3.11 0.46 -39.93
CA ALA A 124 2.44 1.76 -40.01
C ALA A 124 0.89 1.68 -39.95
N ASN A 125 0.33 0.53 -40.31
CA ASN A 125 -1.11 0.21 -40.21
C ASN A 125 -1.52 -0.32 -38.83
N GLY A 126 -0.59 -0.43 -37.88
CA GLY A 126 -0.82 -0.97 -36.54
C GLY A 126 -0.70 -2.50 -36.41
N SER A 127 -0.53 -3.25 -37.51
CA SER A 127 -0.30 -4.70 -37.44
C SER A 127 1.13 -5.02 -37.00
N LEU A 128 1.33 -6.16 -36.35
CA LEU A 128 2.65 -6.59 -35.91
C LEU A 128 3.34 -7.44 -37.00
N GLU A 129 4.45 -6.97 -37.54
CA GLU A 129 5.26 -7.72 -38.50
C GLU A 129 6.36 -8.51 -37.77
N THR A 130 6.42 -9.82 -37.97
CA THR A 130 7.47 -10.67 -37.38
C THR A 130 8.66 -10.75 -38.32
N VAL A 131 9.81 -10.25 -37.85
CA VAL A 131 11.08 -10.18 -38.59
C VAL A 131 11.95 -11.40 -38.30
N ALA A 132 11.89 -11.92 -37.07
CA ALA A 132 12.62 -13.10 -36.65
C ALA A 132 11.80 -13.92 -35.66
N GLN A 133 11.86 -15.25 -35.80
CA GLN A 133 11.20 -16.20 -34.91
C GLN A 133 12.18 -17.33 -34.55
N PRO A 134 12.33 -17.65 -33.25
CA PRO A 134 13.23 -18.71 -32.82
C PRO A 134 12.67 -20.08 -33.24
N SER A 135 13.57 -21.01 -33.56
CA SER A 135 13.19 -22.40 -33.83
C SER A 135 12.90 -23.16 -32.53
N GLU A 136 12.18 -24.28 -32.62
CA GLU A 136 11.95 -25.16 -31.46
C GLU A 136 13.27 -25.69 -30.87
N GLU A 137 14.24 -26.00 -31.73
CA GLU A 137 15.58 -26.43 -31.31
C GLU A 137 16.33 -25.33 -30.54
N GLU A 138 16.18 -24.07 -30.96
CA GLU A 138 16.76 -22.91 -30.26
C GLU A 138 16.16 -22.78 -28.86
N ILE A 139 14.84 -22.90 -28.72
CA ILE A 139 14.16 -22.83 -27.42
C ILE A 139 14.52 -24.04 -26.54
N ALA A 140 14.66 -25.23 -27.11
CA ALA A 140 15.10 -26.42 -26.37
C ALA A 140 16.52 -26.27 -25.82
N LYS A 141 17.46 -25.76 -26.64
CA LYS A 141 18.84 -25.44 -26.21
C LYS A 141 18.85 -24.35 -25.14
N LEU A 142 17.99 -23.34 -25.27
CA LEU A 142 17.79 -22.32 -24.24
C LEU A 142 17.34 -22.95 -22.91
N GLY A 143 16.36 -23.85 -22.94
CA GLY A 143 15.86 -24.51 -21.73
C GLY A 143 16.97 -25.24 -20.96
N GLN A 144 17.87 -25.94 -21.66
CA GLN A 144 19.04 -26.57 -21.03
C GLN A 144 19.99 -25.55 -20.38
N ARG A 145 20.19 -24.40 -21.01
CA ARG A 145 21.02 -23.31 -20.45
C ARG A 145 20.39 -22.69 -19.21
N ILE A 146 19.06 -22.52 -19.21
CA ILE A 146 18.30 -22.02 -18.06
C ILE A 146 18.47 -22.96 -16.87
N LEU A 147 18.28 -24.28 -17.05
CA LEU A 147 18.46 -25.26 -15.99
C LEU A 147 19.90 -25.23 -15.41
N LYS A 148 20.91 -25.19 -16.29
CA LYS A 148 22.33 -25.10 -15.88
C LYS A 148 22.66 -23.82 -15.11
N SER A 149 21.89 -22.75 -15.28
CA SER A 149 22.10 -21.48 -14.57
C SER A 149 21.61 -21.48 -13.12
N GLY A 150 20.90 -22.54 -12.70
CA GLY A 150 20.33 -22.64 -11.36
C GLY A 150 19.08 -21.78 -11.14
N ALA A 151 18.46 -21.27 -12.21
CA ALA A 151 17.22 -20.51 -12.13
C ALA A 151 16.10 -21.34 -11.50
N LYS A 152 15.25 -20.68 -10.72
CA LYS A 152 14.09 -21.23 -10.01
C LYS A 152 12.77 -20.72 -10.59
N SER A 153 12.82 -19.76 -11.51
CA SER A 153 11.69 -19.24 -12.27
C SER A 153 12.17 -18.55 -13.55
N ILE A 154 11.24 -18.26 -14.46
CA ILE A 154 11.51 -17.69 -15.77
C ILE A 154 10.60 -16.48 -16.02
N ALA A 155 11.17 -15.36 -16.44
CA ALA A 155 10.45 -14.22 -17.00
C ALA A 155 10.67 -14.19 -18.53
N VAL A 156 9.59 -14.31 -19.31
CA VAL A 156 9.62 -14.18 -20.77
C VAL A 156 9.16 -12.76 -21.12
N CYS A 157 10.08 -11.98 -21.68
CA CYS A 157 9.94 -10.55 -21.89
C CYS A 157 10.41 -10.18 -23.30
N LEU A 158 9.49 -10.12 -24.25
CA LEU A 158 9.79 -9.84 -25.65
C LEU A 158 9.28 -8.45 -26.04
N LEU A 159 9.97 -7.80 -26.97
CA LEU A 159 9.54 -6.49 -27.46
C LEU A 159 8.22 -6.63 -28.22
N HIS A 160 7.36 -5.63 -28.05
CA HIS A 160 6.06 -5.54 -28.72
C HIS A 160 5.11 -6.73 -28.50
N SER A 161 5.41 -7.63 -27.57
CA SER A 161 4.52 -8.73 -27.18
C SER A 161 3.20 -8.26 -26.56
N TYR A 162 3.11 -7.01 -26.10
CA TYR A 162 1.84 -6.39 -25.71
C TYR A 162 0.85 -6.27 -26.90
N ALA A 163 1.35 -6.16 -28.13
CA ALA A 163 0.49 -6.08 -29.32
C ALA A 163 0.03 -7.46 -29.79
N ASP A 164 0.84 -8.50 -29.54
CA ASP A 164 0.47 -9.91 -29.75
C ASP A 164 1.05 -10.79 -28.62
N PRO A 165 0.25 -11.04 -27.56
CA PRO A 165 0.66 -11.88 -26.44
C PRO A 165 0.98 -13.33 -26.84
N ALA A 166 0.53 -13.80 -28.02
CA ALA A 166 0.79 -15.16 -28.48
C ALA A 166 2.29 -15.42 -28.72
N ILE A 167 3.09 -14.38 -28.98
CA ILE A 167 4.53 -14.51 -29.18
C ILE A 167 5.22 -15.04 -27.91
N GLU A 168 4.97 -14.41 -26.77
CA GLU A 168 5.52 -14.87 -25.49
C GLU A 168 4.89 -16.19 -25.05
N LYS A 169 3.58 -16.37 -25.28
CA LYS A 169 2.87 -17.60 -24.93
C LYS A 169 3.49 -18.83 -25.58
N ARG A 170 3.90 -18.76 -26.85
CA ARG A 170 4.58 -19.85 -27.56
C ARG A 170 5.93 -20.22 -26.92
N VAL A 171 6.71 -19.20 -26.53
CA VAL A 171 7.99 -19.41 -25.84
C VAL A 171 7.77 -20.02 -24.46
N ALA A 172 6.81 -19.50 -23.69
CA ALA A 172 6.46 -20.02 -22.37
C ALA A 172 5.99 -21.49 -22.43
N GLN A 173 5.12 -21.83 -23.39
CA GLN A 173 4.66 -23.21 -23.60
C GLN A 173 5.81 -24.16 -23.92
N SER A 174 6.74 -23.73 -24.76
CA SER A 174 7.93 -24.53 -25.12
C SER A 174 8.88 -24.74 -23.94
N LEU A 175 8.89 -23.82 -22.97
CA LEU A 175 9.69 -23.91 -21.74
C LEU A 175 8.94 -24.57 -20.58
N ALA A 176 7.65 -24.87 -20.71
CA ALA A 176 6.82 -25.41 -19.62
C ALA A 176 7.33 -26.76 -19.09
N GLY A 177 7.93 -27.58 -19.96
CA GLY A 177 8.51 -28.88 -19.60
C GLY A 177 9.70 -28.81 -18.63
N LEU A 178 10.21 -27.61 -18.32
CA LEU A 178 11.29 -27.41 -17.34
C LEU A 178 10.81 -27.51 -15.88
N GLY A 179 9.50 -27.44 -15.63
CA GLY A 179 8.94 -27.49 -14.27
C GLY A 179 9.24 -26.25 -13.42
N LEU A 180 9.67 -25.15 -14.04
CA LEU A 180 9.89 -23.86 -13.37
C LEU A 180 8.67 -22.95 -13.57
N PRO A 181 8.26 -22.15 -12.57
CA PRO A 181 7.25 -21.11 -12.74
C PRO A 181 7.67 -20.11 -13.83
N ILE A 182 6.73 -19.77 -14.73
CA ILE A 182 6.97 -18.88 -15.86
C ILE A 182 6.01 -17.69 -15.80
N THR A 183 6.54 -16.48 -15.87
CA THR A 183 5.75 -15.25 -16.12
C THR A 183 5.95 -14.81 -17.56
N SER A 184 4.86 -14.58 -18.30
CA SER A 184 4.87 -13.81 -19.56
C SER A 184 4.57 -12.35 -19.27
N SER A 185 5.43 -11.46 -19.76
CA SER A 185 5.27 -10.02 -19.57
C SER A 185 3.99 -9.46 -20.20
N ALA A 186 3.59 -9.97 -21.37
CA ALA A 186 2.38 -9.55 -22.09
C ALA A 186 1.08 -10.06 -21.45
N GLN A 187 1.13 -11.23 -20.79
CA GLN A 187 -0.02 -11.76 -20.05
C GLN A 187 -0.24 -10.99 -18.75
N LEU A 188 0.84 -10.66 -18.03
CA LEU A 188 0.77 -9.93 -16.77
C LEU A 188 0.46 -8.44 -16.97
N LEU A 189 1.10 -7.80 -17.96
CA LEU A 189 0.94 -6.37 -18.23
C LEU A 189 0.99 -6.09 -19.74
N CYS A 190 -0.18 -5.95 -20.37
CA CYS A 190 -0.35 -5.72 -21.80
C CYS A 190 -0.13 -4.23 -22.19
N GLU A 191 1.01 -3.66 -21.81
CA GLU A 191 1.34 -2.24 -22.02
C GLU A 191 2.64 -2.04 -22.82
N TYR A 192 2.70 -0.97 -23.61
CA TYR A 192 3.79 -0.78 -24.58
C TYR A 192 5.18 -0.54 -23.98
N ARG A 193 5.26 0.09 -22.80
CA ARG A 193 6.53 0.46 -22.17
C ARG A 193 7.29 -0.77 -21.68
N GLU A 194 8.37 -1.08 -22.37
CA GLU A 194 9.18 -2.27 -22.24
C GLU A 194 9.90 -2.38 -20.89
N PHE A 195 10.45 -1.29 -20.35
CA PHE A 195 11.18 -1.36 -19.07
C PHE A 195 10.25 -1.69 -17.91
N GLU A 196 9.15 -0.95 -17.77
CA GLU A 196 8.16 -1.12 -16.70
C GLU A 196 7.50 -2.50 -16.83
N ARG A 197 7.15 -2.92 -18.06
CA ARG A 197 6.62 -4.28 -18.34
C ARG A 197 7.61 -5.37 -17.96
N PHE A 198 8.87 -5.25 -18.36
CA PHE A 198 9.90 -6.27 -18.08
C PHE A 198 10.24 -6.30 -16.59
N SER A 199 10.39 -5.14 -15.97
CA SER A 199 10.66 -4.99 -14.53
C SER A 199 9.56 -5.67 -13.70
N THR A 200 8.29 -5.43 -14.06
CA THR A 200 7.12 -6.06 -13.42
C THR A 200 7.13 -7.58 -13.59
N ALA A 201 7.34 -8.08 -14.81
CA ALA A 201 7.35 -9.52 -15.09
C ALA A 201 8.50 -10.24 -14.38
N ILE A 202 9.66 -9.61 -14.30
CA ILE A 202 10.83 -10.11 -13.58
C ILE A 202 10.57 -10.17 -12.07
N ALA A 203 10.02 -9.10 -11.50
CA ALA A 203 9.65 -9.08 -10.08
C ALA A 203 8.63 -10.18 -9.77
N ASN A 204 7.60 -10.32 -10.61
CA ASN A 204 6.61 -11.38 -10.47
C ASN A 204 7.24 -12.77 -10.49
N ALA A 205 8.02 -13.09 -11.52
CA ALA A 205 8.68 -14.38 -11.66
C ALA A 205 9.62 -14.69 -10.48
N ALA A 206 10.36 -13.69 -9.98
CA ALA A 206 11.26 -13.87 -8.83
C ALA A 206 10.52 -14.14 -7.52
N LEU A 207 9.26 -13.72 -7.42
CA LEU A 207 8.44 -13.88 -6.22
C LEU A 207 7.52 -15.10 -6.25
N MET A 208 7.19 -15.63 -7.43
CA MET A 208 6.30 -16.79 -7.56
C MET A 208 6.71 -17.96 -6.66
N PRO A 209 7.98 -18.43 -6.63
CA PRO A 209 8.35 -19.57 -5.78
C PRO A 209 8.21 -19.31 -4.27
N ILE A 210 8.32 -18.06 -3.86
CA ILE A 210 8.23 -17.63 -2.46
C ILE A 210 6.75 -17.58 -2.06
N MET A 211 5.92 -16.95 -2.89
CA MET A 211 4.49 -16.81 -2.62
C MET A 211 3.77 -18.16 -2.69
N GLN A 212 4.11 -19.02 -3.67
CA GLN A 212 3.55 -20.37 -3.77
C GLN A 212 3.80 -21.17 -2.49
N ARG A 213 5.06 -21.24 -2.03
CA ARG A 213 5.41 -21.96 -0.80
C ARG A 213 4.67 -21.41 0.41
N TYR A 214 4.57 -20.08 0.53
CA TYR A 214 3.88 -19.44 1.64
C TYR A 214 2.40 -19.84 1.69
N LEU A 215 1.71 -19.75 0.55
CA LEU A 215 0.28 -20.04 0.47
C LEU A 215 -0.01 -21.54 0.57
N GLU A 216 0.88 -22.40 0.07
CA GLU A 216 0.82 -23.86 0.26
C GLU A 216 0.93 -24.28 1.73
N GLN A 217 1.65 -23.50 2.55
CA GLN A 217 1.76 -23.74 4.00
C GLN A 217 0.54 -23.19 4.75
N LEU A 218 0.04 -22.01 4.35
CA LEU A 218 -1.06 -21.34 5.04
C LEU A 218 -2.42 -21.99 4.78
N ALA A 219 -2.74 -22.28 3.52
CA ALA A 219 -4.08 -22.70 3.11
C ALA A 219 -4.58 -23.99 3.81
N PRO A 220 -3.77 -25.06 3.96
CA PRO A 220 -4.21 -26.26 4.67
C PRO A 220 -4.55 -26.01 6.14
N GLY A 221 -3.81 -25.09 6.79
CA GLY A 221 -4.04 -24.72 8.18
C GLY A 221 -5.35 -23.97 8.41
N LEU A 222 -5.92 -23.38 7.36
CA LEU A 222 -7.21 -22.68 7.40
C LEU A 222 -8.41 -23.60 7.11
N GLY A 223 -8.22 -24.91 7.00
CA GLY A 223 -9.30 -25.90 7.14
C GLY A 223 -10.54 -25.69 6.25
N GLY A 224 -10.37 -25.23 5.02
CA GLY A 224 -11.44 -25.02 4.04
C GLY A 224 -11.99 -23.59 3.90
N ALA A 225 -11.40 -22.62 4.60
CA ALA A 225 -11.75 -21.20 4.43
C ALA A 225 -11.44 -20.70 3.00
N GLN A 226 -12.22 -19.73 2.53
CA GLN A 226 -11.94 -19.02 1.27
C GLN A 226 -10.81 -18.02 1.48
N LEU A 227 -9.62 -18.32 1.01
CA LEU A 227 -8.44 -17.46 1.18
C LEU A 227 -8.25 -16.54 -0.02
N SER A 228 -8.28 -15.24 0.25
CA SER A 228 -7.93 -14.18 -0.68
C SER A 228 -6.79 -13.32 -0.11
N ILE A 229 -5.96 -12.79 -0.99
CA ILE A 229 -4.90 -11.84 -0.67
C ILE A 229 -5.32 -10.44 -1.11
N LEU A 230 -5.04 -9.43 -0.28
CA LEU A 230 -5.33 -8.05 -0.65
C LEU A 230 -4.33 -7.56 -1.71
N GLN A 231 -4.82 -6.91 -2.76
CA GLN A 231 -3.99 -6.33 -3.82
C GLN A 231 -3.50 -4.93 -3.44
N SER A 232 -2.39 -4.51 -4.05
CA SER A 232 -1.88 -3.13 -3.98
C SER A 232 -2.90 -2.09 -4.46
N SER A 233 -3.88 -2.50 -5.29
CA SER A 233 -4.99 -1.67 -5.76
C SER A 233 -6.13 -1.50 -4.74
N GLY A 234 -6.09 -2.24 -3.62
CA GLY A 234 -7.10 -2.22 -2.56
C GLY A 234 -8.24 -3.25 -2.71
N GLY A 235 -8.22 -4.08 -3.76
CA GLY A 235 -9.21 -5.16 -3.93
C GLY A 235 -8.68 -6.54 -3.59
N THR A 236 -9.55 -7.54 -3.46
CA THR A 236 -9.17 -8.92 -3.12
C THR A 236 -8.77 -9.74 -4.34
N LEU A 237 -7.88 -10.71 -4.16
CA LEU A 237 -7.40 -11.66 -5.18
C LEU A 237 -7.36 -13.07 -4.61
N PRO A 238 -7.96 -14.10 -5.23
CA PRO A 238 -7.87 -15.47 -4.72
C PRO A 238 -6.42 -15.94 -4.53
N ALA A 239 -6.18 -16.75 -3.49
CA ALA A 239 -4.83 -17.21 -3.15
C ALA A 239 -4.14 -17.93 -4.31
N GLU A 240 -4.85 -18.74 -5.10
CA GLU A 240 -4.25 -19.44 -6.24
C GLU A 240 -3.71 -18.44 -7.27
N GLN A 241 -4.46 -17.36 -7.53
CA GLN A 241 -4.04 -16.32 -8.46
C GLN A 241 -2.93 -15.46 -7.87
N ALA A 242 -2.97 -15.14 -6.58
CA ALA A 242 -1.90 -14.42 -5.89
C ALA A 242 -0.56 -15.18 -5.91
N ALA A 243 -0.61 -16.51 -5.91
CA ALA A 243 0.58 -17.35 -6.07
C ALA A 243 1.21 -17.24 -7.47
N LEU A 244 0.40 -16.97 -8.50
CA LEU A 244 0.83 -16.80 -9.89
C LEU A 244 1.22 -15.35 -10.22
N GLU A 245 0.56 -14.39 -9.58
CA GLU A 245 0.73 -12.95 -9.80
C GLU A 245 1.14 -12.19 -8.52
N PRO A 246 2.21 -12.60 -7.80
CA PRO A 246 2.60 -11.96 -6.54
C PRO A 246 2.96 -10.47 -6.68
N ALA A 247 3.27 -9.98 -7.89
CA ALA A 247 3.49 -8.56 -8.12
C ALA A 247 2.26 -7.68 -7.83
N ARG A 248 1.04 -8.25 -7.88
CA ARG A 248 -0.22 -7.54 -7.58
C ARG A 248 -0.44 -7.30 -6.09
N VAL A 249 0.24 -8.04 -5.21
CA VAL A 249 -0.01 -8.04 -3.76
C VAL A 249 1.17 -7.49 -2.95
N LEU A 250 2.14 -6.86 -3.60
CA LEU A 250 3.36 -6.33 -2.96
C LEU A 250 3.13 -5.29 -1.86
N LEU A 251 2.06 -4.49 -1.98
CA LEU A 251 1.72 -3.42 -1.03
C LEU A 251 0.41 -3.73 -0.30
N SER A 252 0.09 -5.01 -0.10
CA SER A 252 -1.20 -5.45 0.46
C SER A 252 -1.48 -4.90 1.86
N GLY A 253 -0.47 -4.84 2.74
CA GLY A 253 -0.64 -4.32 4.12
C GLY A 253 -1.07 -2.86 4.14
N PRO A 254 -0.23 -1.94 3.62
CA PRO A 254 -0.57 -0.52 3.53
C PRO A 254 -1.86 -0.24 2.72
N ALA A 255 -2.12 -1.02 1.66
CA ALA A 255 -3.37 -0.92 0.91
C ALA A 255 -4.60 -1.20 1.79
N GLY A 256 -4.52 -2.19 2.68
CA GLY A 256 -5.57 -2.48 3.66
C GLY A 256 -5.83 -1.30 4.58
N GLY A 257 -4.77 -0.65 5.05
CA GLY A 257 -4.87 0.57 5.86
C GLY A 257 -5.62 1.69 5.15
N VAL A 258 -5.29 1.94 3.88
CA VAL A 258 -5.97 2.95 3.05
C VAL A 258 -7.44 2.60 2.80
N VAL A 259 -7.77 1.33 2.53
CA VAL A 259 -9.16 0.86 2.36
C VAL A 259 -9.95 1.05 3.66
N GLY A 260 -9.38 0.68 4.81
CA GLY A 260 -9.99 0.87 6.12
C GLY A 260 -10.20 2.35 6.46
N ALA A 261 -9.21 3.20 6.16
CA ALA A 261 -9.28 4.64 6.35
C ALA A 261 -10.34 5.29 5.45
N ALA A 262 -10.44 4.87 4.19
CA ALA A 262 -11.47 5.32 3.26
C ALA A 262 -12.88 5.00 3.76
N ARG A 263 -13.08 3.78 4.27
CA ARG A 263 -14.34 3.37 4.89
C ARG A 263 -14.66 4.21 6.12
N ALA A 264 -13.68 4.42 7.01
CA ALA A 264 -13.86 5.23 8.21
C ALA A 264 -14.21 6.69 7.88
N ALA A 265 -13.57 7.25 6.85
CA ALA A 265 -13.85 8.57 6.33
C ALA A 265 -15.27 8.68 5.78
N ARG A 266 -15.69 7.75 4.92
CA ARG A 266 -17.08 7.69 4.41
C ARG A 266 -18.08 7.62 5.55
N ALA A 267 -17.87 6.75 6.54
CA ALA A 267 -18.71 6.62 7.72
C ALA A 267 -18.79 7.91 8.58
N ALA A 268 -17.81 8.80 8.45
CA ALA A 268 -17.78 10.13 9.05
C ALA A 268 -18.33 11.25 8.13
N GLY A 269 -18.72 10.94 6.90
CA GLY A 269 -19.15 11.90 5.89
C GLY A 269 -18.00 12.70 5.27
N LEU A 270 -16.80 12.12 5.21
CA LEU A 270 -15.60 12.71 4.62
C LEU A 270 -15.26 11.99 3.31
N ASP A 271 -15.10 12.76 2.24
CA ASP A 271 -14.87 12.20 0.91
C ASP A 271 -13.38 12.14 0.54
N ASN A 272 -12.69 13.27 0.57
CA ASN A 272 -11.27 13.35 0.22
C ASN A 272 -10.43 13.38 1.48
N ILE A 273 -9.45 12.49 1.57
CA ILE A 273 -8.64 12.30 2.77
C ILE A 273 -7.16 12.19 2.43
N ILE A 274 -6.34 12.56 3.40
CA ILE A 274 -4.95 12.11 3.50
C ILE A 274 -4.90 11.05 4.59
N THR A 275 -4.23 9.95 4.34
CA THR A 275 -4.02 8.91 5.36
C THR A 275 -2.64 9.04 5.99
N LEU A 276 -2.55 8.63 7.26
CA LEU A 276 -1.28 8.38 7.94
C LEU A 276 -1.42 7.07 8.70
N ASP A 277 -0.76 6.02 8.22
CA ASP A 277 -0.50 4.82 8.99
C ASP A 277 0.85 4.98 9.69
N MET A 278 0.88 4.99 11.01
CA MET A 278 2.14 5.02 11.75
C MET A 278 2.27 3.76 12.63
N GLY A 279 3.16 2.86 12.19
CA GLY A 279 3.55 1.66 12.90
C GLY A 279 4.82 1.84 13.75
N GLY A 280 5.45 0.72 14.09
CA GLY A 280 6.72 0.70 14.84
C GLY A 280 7.93 1.10 13.99
N THR A 281 7.97 0.77 12.70
CA THR A 281 9.19 0.94 11.89
C THR A 281 9.08 2.06 10.87
N SER A 282 7.90 2.24 10.28
CA SER A 282 7.63 3.15 9.18
C SER A 282 6.31 3.90 9.38
N SER A 283 6.10 4.90 8.53
CA SER A 283 4.80 5.50 8.30
C SER A 283 4.45 5.46 6.82
N ASP A 284 3.18 5.18 6.51
CA ASP A 284 2.64 5.21 5.16
C ASP A 284 1.64 6.36 5.01
N VAL A 285 1.83 7.16 3.97
CA VAL A 285 0.94 8.29 3.64
C VAL A 285 0.34 8.06 2.27
N ALA A 286 -0.97 8.23 2.16
CA ALA A 286 -1.67 8.15 0.87
C ALA A 286 -2.69 9.29 0.73
N PHE A 287 -3.03 9.59 -0.52
CA PHE A 287 -4.22 10.39 -0.83
C PHE A 287 -5.32 9.45 -1.31
N HIS A 288 -6.53 9.61 -0.77
CA HIS A 288 -7.68 8.85 -1.22
C HIS A 288 -8.91 9.74 -1.38
N SER A 289 -9.75 9.41 -2.36
CA SER A 289 -11.02 10.09 -2.63
C SER A 289 -12.15 9.09 -2.56
N ALA A 290 -13.27 9.41 -1.91
CA ALA A 290 -14.44 8.54 -1.85
C ALA A 290 -15.07 8.32 -3.24
N SER A 291 -14.86 9.25 -4.18
CA SER A 291 -15.21 9.07 -5.59
C SER A 291 -14.08 8.45 -6.40
N ALA A 292 -13.02 7.90 -5.78
CA ALA A 292 -11.85 7.40 -6.48
C ALA A 292 -12.26 6.37 -7.53
N ARG A 293 -12.15 6.79 -8.78
CA ARG A 293 -12.40 5.96 -9.96
C ARG A 293 -11.08 5.35 -10.43
N LEU A 294 -11.17 4.43 -11.39
CA LEU A 294 -9.99 3.89 -12.07
C LEU A 294 -8.99 4.97 -12.53
N GLU A 295 -9.46 6.17 -12.88
CA GLU A 295 -8.64 7.32 -13.30
C GLU A 295 -7.78 7.96 -12.19
N ASP A 296 -8.08 7.71 -10.90
CA ASP A 296 -7.33 8.26 -9.75
C ASP A 296 -6.22 7.31 -9.24
N SER A 297 -6.19 6.08 -9.74
CA SER A 297 -5.14 5.12 -9.41
C SER A 297 -3.82 5.46 -10.11
N ILE A 298 -2.68 5.01 -9.58
CA ILE A 298 -1.39 5.10 -10.28
C ILE A 298 -1.15 3.85 -11.13
N SER A 299 -0.55 4.03 -12.31
CA SER A 299 -0.21 2.96 -13.26
C SER A 299 1.22 2.44 -13.08
N THR A 300 2.04 3.11 -12.28
CA THR A 300 3.39 2.65 -11.98
C THR A 300 3.76 3.09 -10.58
N THR A 301 4.29 2.16 -9.79
CA THR A 301 4.83 2.40 -8.45
C THR A 301 6.27 1.90 -8.37
N GLN A 302 7.03 2.41 -7.41
CA GLN A 302 8.36 1.88 -7.08
C GLN A 302 8.28 1.10 -5.78
N VAL A 303 8.66 -0.18 -5.83
CA VAL A 303 8.70 -1.08 -4.67
C VAL A 303 10.11 -1.62 -4.54
N ALA A 304 10.77 -1.35 -3.41
CA ALA A 304 12.17 -1.74 -3.18
C ALA A 304 13.13 -1.29 -4.31
N GLY A 305 12.88 -0.12 -4.92
CA GLY A 305 13.65 0.40 -6.06
C GLY A 305 13.32 -0.24 -7.41
N ILE A 306 12.36 -1.16 -7.46
CA ILE A 306 11.90 -1.85 -8.67
C ILE A 306 10.63 -1.18 -9.19
N SER A 307 10.57 -0.91 -10.49
CA SER A 307 9.38 -0.34 -11.11
C SER A 307 8.33 -1.43 -11.37
N ILE A 308 7.14 -1.24 -10.81
CA ILE A 308 5.99 -2.14 -10.96
C ILE A 308 4.90 -1.36 -11.71
N GLY A 309 4.57 -1.79 -12.93
CA GLY A 309 3.61 -1.17 -13.83
C GLY A 309 2.17 -1.65 -13.65
N LEU A 310 1.82 -2.14 -12.45
CA LEU A 310 0.47 -2.58 -12.11
C LEU A 310 -0.28 -1.48 -11.37
N ARG A 311 -1.61 -1.48 -11.48
CA ARG A 311 -2.44 -0.52 -10.75
C ARG A 311 -2.27 -0.68 -9.25
N SER A 312 -2.05 0.44 -8.58
CA SER A 312 -1.85 0.51 -7.14
C SER A 312 -2.53 1.75 -6.56
N LEU A 313 -2.87 1.67 -5.28
CA LEU A 313 -3.07 2.86 -4.47
C LEU A 313 -1.74 3.63 -4.40
N ASP A 314 -1.82 4.95 -4.42
CA ASP A 314 -0.62 5.79 -4.30
C ASP A 314 -0.25 5.96 -2.84
N ILE A 315 0.68 5.11 -2.41
CA ILE A 315 1.16 5.02 -1.05
C ILE A 315 2.62 5.43 -1.05
N HIS A 316 2.96 6.37 -0.17
CA HIS A 316 4.31 6.84 0.04
C HIS A 316 4.79 6.45 1.44
N THR A 317 5.75 5.53 1.49
CA THR A 317 6.35 5.04 2.73
C THR A 317 7.52 5.92 3.18
N ILE A 318 7.60 6.17 4.48
CA ILE A 318 8.65 6.93 5.14
C ILE A 318 9.27 6.04 6.22
N GLY A 319 10.61 6.00 6.29
CA GLY A 319 11.35 5.34 7.38
C GLY A 319 11.28 6.09 8.71
N CYS A 320 10.07 6.38 9.19
CA CYS A 320 9.84 7.05 10.47
C CYS A 320 8.58 6.46 11.13
N GLY A 321 8.76 5.61 12.14
CA GLY A 321 7.70 5.03 12.98
C GLY A 321 7.98 5.24 14.47
N GLY A 322 7.24 4.53 15.33
CA GLY A 322 7.42 4.64 16.79
C GLY A 322 8.80 4.20 17.30
N GLY A 323 9.35 3.14 16.73
CA GLY A 323 10.68 2.60 17.02
C GLY A 323 11.82 3.26 16.23
N SER A 324 11.56 4.33 15.47
CA SER A 324 12.64 5.02 14.75
C SER A 324 13.65 5.61 15.71
N ILE A 325 14.92 5.28 15.45
CA ILE A 325 16.04 5.59 16.33
C ILE A 325 16.44 7.05 16.16
N LEU A 326 16.68 7.70 17.30
CA LEU A 326 17.31 9.00 17.40
C LEU A 326 18.81 8.90 17.14
N ARG A 327 19.33 9.75 16.25
CA ARG A 327 20.77 9.92 16.01
C ARG A 327 21.15 11.39 15.99
N LEU A 328 22.28 11.71 16.62
CA LEU A 328 22.97 12.99 16.42
C LEU A 328 24.06 12.78 15.36
N ASP A 329 24.10 13.65 14.35
CA ASP A 329 25.23 13.65 13.41
C ASP A 329 26.48 14.32 14.00
N SER A 330 27.58 14.33 13.23
CA SER A 330 28.85 14.93 13.65
C SER A 330 28.75 16.43 13.93
N SER A 331 27.72 17.10 13.42
CA SER A 331 27.46 18.52 13.62
C SER A 331 26.48 18.78 14.77
N GLY A 332 26.02 17.74 15.45
CA GLY A 332 25.04 17.83 16.55
C GLY A 332 23.59 17.99 16.09
N ILE A 333 23.30 17.84 14.79
CA ILE A 333 21.92 17.91 14.28
C ILE A 333 21.20 16.61 14.60
N MET A 334 19.96 16.76 15.06
CA MET A 334 19.08 15.66 15.45
C MET A 334 18.35 15.06 14.25
N HIS A 335 18.49 13.76 14.06
CA HIS A 335 17.80 12.96 13.05
C HIS A 335 17.02 11.83 13.72
N VAL A 336 15.81 11.56 13.24
CA VAL A 336 14.99 10.41 13.66
C VAL A 336 14.74 9.53 12.45
N GLY A 337 15.12 8.25 12.54
CA GLY A 337 15.14 7.36 11.39
C GLY A 337 16.32 7.62 10.42
N PRO A 338 16.45 6.84 9.33
CA PRO A 338 15.56 5.77 8.90
C PRO A 338 15.73 4.45 9.66
N ALA A 339 16.78 4.34 10.48
CA ALA A 339 16.98 3.16 11.33
C ALA A 339 15.85 3.01 12.35
N SER A 340 15.47 1.77 12.65
CA SER A 340 14.42 1.42 13.60
C SER A 340 14.92 0.36 14.58
N ALA A 341 14.49 0.46 15.84
CA ALA A 341 14.73 -0.54 16.87
C ALA A 341 13.85 -1.80 16.69
N GLY A 342 12.85 -1.76 15.80
CA GLY A 342 11.96 -2.88 15.51
C GLY A 342 11.13 -3.34 16.71
N ALA A 343 10.81 -4.63 16.76
CA ALA A 343 10.14 -5.27 17.90
C ALA A 343 11.13 -5.81 18.95
N ASP A 344 12.31 -6.25 18.49
CA ASP A 344 13.38 -6.84 19.29
C ASP A 344 14.71 -6.33 18.71
N PRO A 345 15.54 -5.59 19.47
CA PRO A 345 15.40 -5.31 20.90
C PRO A 345 14.29 -4.30 21.25
N GLY A 346 13.75 -3.56 20.26
CA GLY A 346 12.69 -2.58 20.46
C GLY A 346 13.14 -1.28 21.14
N PRO A 347 12.21 -0.34 21.38
CA PRO A 347 12.44 0.88 22.16
C PRO A 347 13.05 0.62 23.55
N VAL A 348 13.71 1.64 24.13
CA VAL A 348 14.26 1.55 25.49
C VAL A 348 13.18 1.20 26.51
N CYS A 349 11.97 1.74 26.33
CA CYS A 349 10.83 1.45 27.20
C CYS A 349 10.40 -0.03 27.19
N TYR A 350 10.86 -0.86 26.25
CA TYR A 350 10.58 -2.30 26.23
C TYR A 350 11.60 -3.10 27.06
N GLY A 351 12.58 -2.44 27.68
CA GLY A 351 13.53 -3.02 28.63
C GLY A 351 14.75 -3.73 28.00
N LYS A 352 14.74 -3.96 26.68
CA LYS A 352 15.85 -4.59 25.94
C LYS A 352 16.62 -3.62 25.04
N GLY A 353 15.94 -2.56 24.56
CA GLY A 353 16.52 -1.54 23.70
C GLY A 353 17.52 -0.64 24.42
N GLN A 354 18.44 -0.03 23.65
CA GLN A 354 19.42 0.93 24.17
C GLN A 354 19.33 2.31 23.51
N ASP A 355 18.88 2.36 22.26
CA ASP A 355 18.77 3.59 21.49
C ASP A 355 17.41 4.26 21.71
N LEU A 356 17.41 5.55 22.02
CA LEU A 356 16.18 6.33 22.20
C LEU A 356 15.36 6.38 20.91
N THR A 357 14.05 6.23 21.04
CA THR A 357 13.09 6.20 19.93
C THR A 357 11.96 7.23 20.08
N VAL A 358 11.12 7.34 19.05
CA VAL A 358 9.90 8.17 19.08
C VAL A 358 8.92 7.71 20.17
N THR A 359 8.76 6.40 20.37
CA THR A 359 7.94 5.83 21.43
C THR A 359 8.47 6.22 22.81
N ASP A 360 9.79 6.18 23.00
CA ASP A 360 10.40 6.59 24.27
C ASP A 360 10.10 8.06 24.60
N ALA A 361 10.12 8.95 23.60
CA ALA A 361 9.72 10.35 23.78
C ALA A 361 8.25 10.48 24.22
N HIS A 362 7.34 9.67 23.67
CA HIS A 362 5.95 9.63 24.12
C HIS A 362 5.79 9.11 25.56
N VAL A 363 6.59 8.12 25.95
CA VAL A 363 6.61 7.59 27.32
C VAL A 363 7.10 8.64 28.31
N LEU A 364 8.19 9.35 28.00
CA LEU A 364 8.70 10.42 28.86
C LEU A 364 7.68 11.55 29.05
N LEU A 365 7.03 11.97 27.96
CA LEU A 365 6.07 13.08 27.97
C LEU A 365 4.69 12.70 28.54
N GLY A 366 4.53 11.49 29.10
CA GLY A 366 3.29 11.03 29.72
C GLY A 366 2.16 10.73 28.72
N HIS A 367 2.46 10.62 27.43
CA HIS A 367 1.48 10.26 26.40
C HIS A 367 1.12 8.78 26.46
N LEU A 368 2.09 7.93 26.80
CA LEU A 368 1.97 6.49 26.95
C LEU A 368 2.35 6.08 28.37
N ALA A 369 1.69 5.06 28.91
CA ALA A 369 1.99 4.50 30.22
C ALA A 369 1.80 2.98 30.22
N SER A 370 2.45 2.30 31.18
CA SER A 370 2.16 0.91 31.52
C SER A 370 0.67 0.75 31.85
N GLY A 371 0.03 -0.31 31.34
CA GLY A 371 -1.41 -0.50 31.40
C GLY A 371 -1.93 -1.14 30.12
N ARG A 372 -3.05 -0.68 29.57
CA ARG A 372 -3.73 -1.28 28.39
C ARG A 372 -2.94 -1.28 27.07
N PHE A 373 -1.69 -0.81 27.06
CA PHE A 373 -0.82 -0.91 25.90
C PHE A 373 -0.67 -2.39 25.49
N VAL A 374 -1.01 -2.71 24.23
CA VAL A 374 -1.09 -4.09 23.71
C VAL A 374 -1.90 -5.01 24.65
N GLY A 375 -3.05 -4.52 25.12
CA GLY A 375 -3.94 -5.29 25.98
C GLY A 375 -3.40 -5.60 27.38
N GLY A 376 -2.37 -4.90 27.88
CA GLY A 376 -1.81 -5.17 29.21
C GLY A 376 -0.60 -6.07 29.24
N GLN A 377 -0.11 -6.53 28.08
CA GLN A 377 0.93 -7.56 28.02
C GLN A 377 2.36 -7.00 28.14
N LEU A 378 2.54 -5.69 27.99
CA LEU A 378 3.86 -5.05 27.99
C LEU A 378 3.95 -3.98 29.08
N GLU A 379 4.79 -4.22 30.07
CA GLU A 379 5.19 -3.20 31.04
C GLU A 379 6.28 -2.31 30.45
N LEU A 380 6.11 -0.98 30.54
CA LEU A 380 7.04 0.00 30.02
C LEU A 380 8.03 0.44 31.11
N ASP A 381 9.32 0.39 30.81
CA ASP A 381 10.39 0.84 31.70
C ASP A 381 10.55 2.38 31.61
N HIS A 382 9.74 3.08 32.40
CA HIS A 382 9.76 4.54 32.49
C HIS A 382 11.11 5.08 33.00
N ASP A 383 11.77 4.38 33.92
CA ASP A 383 13.02 4.85 34.51
C ASP A 383 14.19 4.74 33.51
N ALA A 384 14.23 3.70 32.69
CA ALA A 384 15.22 3.57 31.62
C ALA A 384 15.06 4.68 30.57
N VAL A 385 13.83 5.02 30.21
CA VAL A 385 13.53 6.14 29.32
C VAL A 385 14.00 7.46 29.92
N ALA A 386 13.66 7.74 31.18
CA ALA A 386 14.07 8.95 31.88
C ALA A 386 15.61 9.11 31.89
N ARG A 387 16.34 8.07 32.30
CA ARG A 387 17.82 8.06 32.28
C ARG A 387 18.38 8.27 30.87
N GLY A 388 17.75 7.72 29.84
CA GLY A 388 18.15 7.91 28.45
C GLY A 388 18.03 9.37 28.03
N PHE A 389 16.88 9.99 28.28
CA PHE A 389 16.64 11.39 27.95
C PHE A 389 17.44 12.38 28.81
N GLU A 390 17.72 12.08 30.08
CA GLU A 390 18.64 12.89 30.91
C GLU A 390 20.04 12.97 30.30
N LYS A 391 20.57 11.84 29.81
CA LYS A 391 21.86 11.81 29.12
C LYS A 391 21.84 12.62 27.83
N LEU A 392 20.76 12.53 27.05
CA LEU A 392 20.59 13.31 25.82
C LEU A 392 20.49 14.82 26.13
N ALA A 393 19.67 15.17 27.11
CA ALA A 393 19.45 16.53 27.60
C ALA A 393 20.76 17.20 28.04
N ALA A 394 21.60 16.48 28.80
CA ALA A 394 22.92 16.96 29.21
C ALA A 394 23.84 17.27 28.01
N ARG A 395 23.78 16.48 26.94
CA ARG A 395 24.58 16.71 25.71
C ARG A 395 24.08 17.91 24.91
N LEU A 396 22.77 18.17 24.96
CA LEU A 396 22.12 19.26 24.21
C LEU A 396 21.98 20.55 25.03
N SER A 397 22.29 20.53 26.33
CA SER A 397 22.10 21.65 27.26
C SER A 397 20.64 22.15 27.35
N VAL A 398 19.69 21.20 27.40
CA VAL A 398 18.24 21.44 27.52
C VAL A 398 17.63 20.53 28.60
N SER A 399 16.33 20.63 28.88
CA SER A 399 15.63 19.67 29.74
C SER A 399 15.36 18.33 29.04
N ALA A 400 15.08 17.27 29.80
CA ALA A 400 14.71 15.96 29.25
C ALA A 400 13.42 16.03 28.41
N GLU A 401 12.43 16.79 28.89
CA GLU A 401 11.16 17.04 28.20
C GLU A 401 11.37 17.87 26.92
N GLU A 402 12.24 18.87 26.95
CA GLU A 402 12.61 19.64 25.75
C GLU A 402 13.27 18.75 24.69
N ALA A 403 14.18 17.87 25.12
CA ALA A 403 14.81 16.90 24.23
C ALA A 403 13.78 15.93 23.63
N ALA A 404 12.86 15.39 24.44
CA ALA A 404 11.78 14.52 23.95
C ALA A 404 10.83 15.23 22.99
N ARG A 405 10.46 16.49 23.26
CA ARG A 405 9.67 17.32 22.32
C ARG A 405 10.39 17.49 20.99
N ALA A 406 11.70 17.73 21.01
CA ALA A 406 12.50 17.86 19.80
C ALA A 406 12.53 16.55 18.97
N VAL A 407 12.60 15.38 19.62
CA VAL A 407 12.48 14.07 18.94
C VAL A 407 11.14 13.95 18.21
N LEU A 408 10.03 14.26 18.90
CA LEU A 408 8.70 14.21 18.27
C LEU A 408 8.56 15.21 17.12
N GLU A 409 9.11 16.41 17.26
CA GLU A 409 9.05 17.42 16.20
C GLU A 409 9.89 17.03 14.97
N SER A 410 11.04 16.39 15.18
CA SER A 410 11.86 15.84 14.10
C SER A 410 11.10 14.76 13.31
N ALA A 411 10.43 13.84 14.01
CA ALA A 411 9.57 12.82 13.40
C ALA A 411 8.40 13.44 12.62
N ARG A 412 7.69 14.41 13.22
CA ARG A 412 6.59 15.13 12.56
C ARG A 412 7.05 15.90 11.34
N ALA A 413 8.25 16.49 11.36
CA ALA A 413 8.81 17.18 10.21
C ALA A 413 9.00 16.23 9.01
N ALA A 414 9.40 14.98 9.24
CA ALA A 414 9.48 13.96 8.19
C ALA A 414 8.09 13.63 7.60
N MET A 415 7.09 13.43 8.47
CA MET A 415 5.71 13.17 8.05
C MET A 415 5.11 14.34 7.26
N ARG A 416 5.32 15.60 7.70
CA ARG A 416 4.86 16.79 6.99
C ARG A 416 5.45 16.90 5.59
N ARG A 417 6.75 16.60 5.43
CA ARG A 417 7.40 16.60 4.10
C ARG A 417 6.74 15.58 3.17
N ALA A 418 6.47 14.38 3.65
CA ALA A 418 5.81 13.35 2.84
C ALA A 418 4.36 13.70 2.48
N ILE A 419 3.57 14.21 3.43
CA ILE A 419 2.22 14.71 3.14
C ILE A 419 2.26 15.86 2.13
N GLY A 420 3.24 16.77 2.25
CA GLY A 420 3.48 17.84 1.29
C GLY A 420 3.79 17.30 -0.11
N VAL A 421 4.68 16.30 -0.24
CA VAL A 421 4.97 15.64 -1.52
C VAL A 421 3.69 15.06 -2.13
N MET A 422 2.87 14.39 -1.31
CA MET A 422 1.63 13.75 -1.77
C MET A 422 0.56 14.72 -2.26
N THR A 423 0.40 15.85 -1.61
CA THR A 423 -0.60 16.86 -1.98
C THR A 423 -0.11 17.78 -3.10
N MET A 424 1.11 18.31 -2.99
CA MET A 424 1.68 19.26 -3.95
C MET A 424 1.88 18.64 -5.33
N GLN A 425 2.37 17.39 -5.42
CA GLN A 425 2.51 16.71 -6.71
C GLN A 425 1.18 16.62 -7.45
N ARG A 426 0.04 16.60 -6.74
CA ARG A 426 -1.31 16.51 -7.30
C ARG A 426 -2.00 17.84 -7.53
N GLY A 427 -1.36 18.96 -7.17
CA GLY A 427 -1.99 20.28 -7.19
C GLY A 427 -3.19 20.37 -6.24
N ARG A 428 -3.14 19.66 -5.10
CA ARG A 428 -4.18 19.70 -4.07
C ARG A 428 -3.69 20.55 -2.91
N ASP A 429 -4.59 21.40 -2.41
CA ASP A 429 -4.36 22.17 -1.19
C ASP A 429 -4.64 21.29 0.05
N PRO A 430 -3.65 21.06 0.94
CA PRO A 430 -3.85 20.33 2.19
C PRO A 430 -4.97 20.90 3.07
N ALA A 431 -5.22 22.22 3.04
CA ALA A 431 -6.22 22.86 3.89
C ALA A 431 -7.65 22.36 3.64
N GLY A 432 -7.91 21.74 2.48
CA GLY A 432 -9.19 21.10 2.15
C GLY A 432 -9.27 19.61 2.49
N LEU A 433 -8.25 19.02 3.10
CA LEU A 433 -8.09 17.56 3.22
C LEU A 433 -7.96 17.14 4.69
N PRO A 434 -9.01 16.57 5.31
CA PRO A 434 -8.90 15.98 6.64
C PRO A 434 -7.90 14.81 6.64
N LEU A 435 -7.20 14.66 7.77
CA LEU A 435 -6.28 13.55 8.01
C LEU A 435 -7.04 12.36 8.60
N VAL A 436 -6.82 11.15 8.09
CA VAL A 436 -7.21 9.91 8.78
C VAL A 436 -5.94 9.27 9.32
N ALA A 437 -5.77 9.32 10.64
CA ALA A 437 -4.56 8.86 11.32
C ALA A 437 -4.82 7.53 12.03
N PHE A 438 -4.04 6.52 11.69
CA PHE A 438 -4.16 5.15 12.20
C PHE A 438 -2.78 4.48 12.28
N GLY A 439 -2.75 3.19 12.54
CA GLY A 439 -1.58 2.52 13.08
C GLY A 439 -1.49 2.79 14.60
N GLY A 440 -0.71 1.97 15.30
CA GLY A 440 -0.62 2.04 16.77
C GLY A 440 -0.18 3.40 17.29
N ALA A 441 0.57 4.16 16.49
CA ALA A 441 1.08 5.49 16.84
C ALA A 441 0.43 6.64 16.05
N GLY A 442 -0.50 6.39 15.12
CA GLY A 442 -1.11 7.46 14.32
C GLY A 442 -1.91 8.47 15.16
N GLY A 443 -2.70 7.96 16.11
CA GLY A 443 -3.47 8.79 17.04
C GLY A 443 -2.61 9.70 17.93
N LEU A 444 -1.33 9.38 18.10
CA LEU A 444 -0.37 10.18 18.84
C LEU A 444 0.12 11.42 18.06
N GLN A 445 0.01 11.39 16.74
CA GLN A 445 0.45 12.48 15.86
C GLN A 445 -0.71 13.27 15.25
N ALA A 446 -1.92 12.71 15.25
CA ALA A 446 -3.10 13.19 14.54
C ALA A 446 -3.36 14.71 14.70
N ALA A 447 -3.57 15.16 15.93
CA ALA A 447 -3.88 16.57 16.21
C ALA A 447 -2.71 17.51 15.86
N ALA A 448 -1.47 17.11 16.17
CA ALA A 448 -0.28 17.92 15.91
C ALA A 448 -0.02 18.10 14.41
N LEU A 449 -0.17 17.04 13.61
CA LEU A 449 -0.02 17.11 12.16
C LEU A 449 -1.16 17.89 11.49
N ALA A 450 -2.40 17.67 11.92
CA ALA A 450 -3.53 18.47 11.46
C ALA A 450 -3.31 19.96 11.77
N ALA A 451 -2.76 20.28 12.94
CA ALA A 451 -2.43 21.66 13.28
C ALA A 451 -1.35 22.24 12.36
N ALA A 452 -0.24 21.53 12.21
CA ALA A 452 0.95 22.04 11.55
C ALA A 452 0.80 22.17 10.02
N LEU A 453 -0.16 21.45 9.43
CA LEU A 453 -0.49 21.50 8.00
C LEU A 453 -1.78 22.27 7.72
N ASP A 454 -2.38 22.88 8.74
CA ASP A 454 -3.65 23.61 8.69
C ASP A 454 -4.81 22.79 8.06
N LEU A 455 -4.88 21.51 8.42
CA LEU A 455 -5.93 20.61 7.96
C LEU A 455 -7.25 20.90 8.70
N PRO A 456 -8.42 20.56 8.11
CA PRO A 456 -9.72 20.75 8.75
C PRO A 456 -9.88 20.03 10.11
N GLY A 457 -9.11 18.97 10.32
CA GLY A 457 -9.13 18.13 11.51
C GLY A 457 -8.48 16.77 11.23
N ALA A 458 -8.53 15.90 12.24
CA ALA A 458 -8.04 14.53 12.12
C ALA A 458 -9.09 13.53 12.60
N LEU A 459 -9.34 12.50 11.79
CA LEU A 459 -10.15 11.34 12.14
C LEU A 459 -9.22 10.23 12.65
N VAL A 460 -9.45 9.74 13.86
CA VAL A 460 -8.81 8.52 14.37
C VAL A 460 -9.85 7.40 14.38
N PRO A 461 -9.71 6.37 13.51
CA PRO A 461 -10.63 5.25 13.44
C PRO A 461 -10.71 4.44 14.73
N THR A 462 -11.72 3.59 14.84
CA THR A 462 -11.76 2.54 15.88
C THR A 462 -10.77 1.45 15.50
N LEU A 463 -10.16 0.82 16.50
CA LEU A 463 -9.07 -0.13 16.35
C LEU A 463 -7.94 0.42 15.45
N PRO A 464 -7.40 1.63 15.72
CA PRO A 464 -6.47 2.29 14.81
C PRO A 464 -5.23 1.45 14.51
N GLY A 465 -4.70 0.73 15.50
CA GLY A 465 -3.55 -0.17 15.31
C GLY A 465 -3.85 -1.51 14.66
N CYS A 466 -5.10 -1.77 14.26
CA CYS A 466 -5.53 -2.95 13.50
C CYS A 466 -6.34 -2.54 12.26
N LEU A 467 -6.32 -1.25 11.86
CA LEU A 467 -7.17 -0.74 10.79
C LEU A 467 -6.87 -1.40 9.44
N SER A 468 -5.63 -1.80 9.18
CA SER A 468 -5.27 -2.53 7.95
C SER A 468 -6.02 -3.86 7.84
N ALA A 469 -6.10 -4.61 8.94
CA ALA A 469 -6.90 -5.84 9.02
C ALA A 469 -8.42 -5.56 8.92
N VAL A 470 -8.91 -4.46 9.51
CA VAL A 470 -10.30 -4.00 9.30
C VAL A 470 -10.55 -3.74 7.80
N GLY A 471 -9.66 -3.01 7.13
CA GLY A 471 -9.77 -2.70 5.72
C GLY A 471 -9.76 -3.94 4.83
N MET A 472 -8.94 -4.94 5.17
CA MET A 472 -8.95 -6.25 4.50
C MET A 472 -10.28 -6.96 4.65
N ALA A 473 -10.87 -6.98 5.84
CA ALA A 473 -12.16 -7.63 6.08
C ALA A 473 -13.33 -7.00 5.31
N TYR A 474 -13.19 -5.74 4.91
CA TYR A 474 -14.19 -4.98 4.15
C TYR A 474 -13.76 -4.65 2.70
N ALA A 475 -12.69 -5.26 2.20
CA ALA A 475 -12.19 -4.96 0.86
C ALA A 475 -13.17 -5.42 -0.22
N ASP A 476 -13.30 -4.62 -1.29
CA ASP A 476 -14.05 -4.99 -2.49
C ASP A 476 -13.29 -6.08 -3.26
N ALA A 477 -13.98 -6.88 -4.07
CA ALA A 477 -13.31 -7.70 -5.08
C ALA A 477 -13.08 -6.84 -6.33
N ILE A 478 -11.83 -6.67 -6.76
CA ILE A 478 -11.48 -5.79 -7.89
C ILE A 478 -10.62 -6.56 -8.88
N CYS A 479 -11.02 -6.52 -10.15
CA CYS A 479 -10.24 -7.05 -11.26
C CYS A 479 -9.97 -5.93 -12.27
N ASP A 480 -8.70 -5.53 -12.37
CA ASP A 480 -8.22 -4.53 -13.32
C ASP A 480 -7.63 -5.19 -14.56
N ARG A 481 -7.95 -4.63 -15.74
CA ARG A 481 -7.39 -5.01 -17.03
C ARG A 481 -7.01 -3.77 -17.83
N SER A 482 -5.97 -3.89 -18.64
CA SER A 482 -5.52 -2.81 -19.51
C SER A 482 -4.87 -3.34 -20.76
N GLN A 483 -4.92 -2.52 -21.82
CA GLN A 483 -4.30 -2.82 -23.11
C GLN A 483 -3.82 -1.54 -23.76
N SER A 484 -2.61 -1.57 -24.34
CA SER A 484 -2.12 -0.50 -25.21
C SER A 484 -2.72 -0.58 -26.61
N LEU A 485 -3.20 0.55 -27.13
CA LEU A 485 -3.68 0.69 -28.51
C LEU A 485 -2.76 1.56 -29.37
N LEU A 486 -2.25 2.68 -28.83
CA LEU A 486 -1.37 3.63 -29.54
C LEU A 486 -1.95 4.13 -30.87
N VAL A 487 -3.21 4.54 -30.86
CA VAL A 487 -3.93 5.01 -32.06
C VAL A 487 -4.30 6.49 -31.95
N ASP A 488 -4.49 7.14 -33.11
CA ASP A 488 -5.11 8.46 -33.15
C ASP A 488 -6.54 8.36 -32.62
N LEU A 489 -6.86 9.11 -31.57
CA LEU A 489 -8.19 9.08 -30.95
C LEU A 489 -9.29 9.42 -31.96
N ALA A 490 -9.02 10.33 -32.90
CA ALA A 490 -9.98 10.72 -33.93
C ALA A 490 -10.27 9.59 -34.95
N LYS A 491 -9.38 8.61 -35.06
CA LYS A 491 -9.53 7.45 -35.93
C LYS A 491 -10.13 6.22 -35.22
N CYS A 492 -10.23 6.26 -33.89
CA CYS A 492 -10.79 5.18 -33.09
C CYS A 492 -12.26 5.50 -32.76
N SER A 493 -13.17 4.91 -33.52
CA SER A 493 -14.60 5.10 -33.34
C SER A 493 -15.07 4.62 -31.97
N VAL A 494 -16.21 5.15 -31.50
CA VAL A 494 -16.86 4.68 -30.27
C VAL A 494 -17.13 3.16 -30.32
N ARG A 495 -17.48 2.64 -31.50
CA ARG A 495 -17.74 1.20 -31.71
C ARG A 495 -16.47 0.36 -31.51
N GLU A 496 -15.33 0.81 -32.05
CA GLU A 496 -14.04 0.12 -31.85
C GLU A 496 -13.60 0.17 -30.39
N ARG A 497 -13.70 1.34 -29.73
CA ARG A 497 -13.41 1.43 -28.29
C ARG A 497 -14.29 0.49 -27.47
N HIS A 498 -15.58 0.46 -27.77
CA HIS A 498 -16.52 -0.44 -27.09
C HIS A 498 -16.15 -1.92 -27.29
N ALA A 499 -15.76 -2.33 -28.49
CA ALA A 499 -15.31 -3.69 -28.75
C ALA A 499 -14.10 -4.07 -27.89
N HIS A 500 -13.07 -3.20 -27.85
CA HIS A 500 -11.91 -3.45 -27.02
C HIS A 500 -12.22 -3.47 -25.51
N PHE A 501 -13.12 -2.61 -25.03
CA PHE A 501 -13.57 -2.69 -23.63
C PHE A 501 -14.28 -4.01 -23.33
N ASN A 502 -15.11 -4.52 -24.24
CA ASN A 502 -15.82 -5.78 -24.00
C ASN A 502 -14.87 -6.96 -23.84
N GLU A 503 -13.80 -7.04 -24.64
CA GLU A 503 -12.76 -8.05 -24.48
C GLU A 503 -12.11 -8.01 -23.09
N LEU A 504 -11.76 -6.81 -22.61
CA LEU A 504 -11.16 -6.63 -21.28
C LEU A 504 -12.17 -6.94 -20.15
N LEU A 505 -13.43 -6.54 -20.32
CA LEU A 505 -14.48 -6.70 -19.32
C LEU A 505 -14.94 -8.14 -19.20
N GLU A 506 -15.00 -8.90 -20.29
CA GLU A 506 -15.27 -10.33 -20.25
C GLU A 506 -14.19 -11.05 -19.43
N ALA A 507 -12.92 -10.80 -19.73
CA ALA A 507 -11.80 -11.38 -18.99
C ALA A 507 -11.80 -10.98 -17.49
N ALA A 508 -12.12 -9.72 -17.18
CA ALA A 508 -12.20 -9.26 -15.79
C ALA A 508 -13.38 -9.87 -15.04
N THR A 509 -14.54 -9.97 -15.70
CA THR A 509 -15.76 -10.57 -15.16
C THR A 509 -15.59 -12.06 -14.91
N ASP A 510 -14.93 -12.78 -15.81
CA ASP A 510 -14.71 -14.22 -15.67
C ASP A 510 -13.76 -14.54 -14.50
N GLU A 511 -12.76 -13.69 -14.21
CA GLU A 511 -11.92 -13.83 -13.00
C GLU A 511 -12.77 -13.70 -11.72
N LEU A 512 -13.64 -12.67 -11.62
CA LEU A 512 -14.49 -12.50 -10.44
C LEU A 512 -15.55 -13.61 -10.31
N ARG A 513 -16.05 -14.13 -11.42
CA ARG A 513 -16.97 -15.28 -11.41
C ARG A 513 -16.28 -16.57 -10.98
N ALA A 514 -15.05 -16.79 -11.42
CA ALA A 514 -14.24 -17.92 -10.97
C ALA A 514 -13.94 -17.84 -9.46
N ALA A 515 -13.87 -16.63 -8.91
CA ALA A 515 -13.78 -16.37 -7.47
C ALA A 515 -15.13 -16.52 -6.71
N GLY A 516 -16.21 -16.91 -7.40
CA GLY A 516 -17.51 -17.21 -6.79
C GLY A 516 -18.52 -16.06 -6.76
N HIS A 517 -18.22 -14.91 -7.40
CA HIS A 517 -19.15 -13.78 -7.44
C HIS A 517 -20.19 -13.90 -8.56
N ALA A 518 -21.42 -13.46 -8.30
CA ALA A 518 -22.49 -13.46 -9.30
C ALA A 518 -22.33 -12.30 -10.29
N LYS A 519 -22.62 -12.56 -11.57
CA LYS A 519 -22.46 -11.56 -12.65
C LYS A 519 -23.25 -10.27 -12.41
N GLN A 520 -24.42 -10.36 -11.80
CA GLN A 520 -25.31 -9.22 -11.53
C GLN A 520 -24.79 -8.27 -10.44
N ASP A 521 -23.84 -8.72 -9.62
CA ASP A 521 -23.25 -7.94 -8.53
C ASP A 521 -21.96 -7.22 -8.99
N ILE A 522 -21.57 -7.42 -10.25
CA ILE A 522 -20.35 -6.86 -10.82
C ILE A 522 -20.64 -5.49 -11.44
N GLU A 523 -20.11 -4.44 -10.82
CA GLU A 523 -20.03 -3.09 -11.35
C GLU A 523 -18.85 -2.97 -12.32
N ILE A 524 -19.00 -2.10 -13.32
CA ILE A 524 -17.99 -1.90 -14.36
C ILE A 524 -17.56 -0.44 -14.42
N GLU A 525 -16.25 -0.21 -14.42
CA GLU A 525 -15.64 1.07 -14.72
C GLU A 525 -14.78 0.98 -15.98
N ARG A 526 -14.72 2.08 -16.73
CA ARG A 526 -13.93 2.22 -17.96
C ARG A 526 -13.11 3.50 -17.90
N SER A 527 -11.87 3.43 -18.31
CA SER A 527 -11.02 4.62 -18.50
C SER A 527 -10.11 4.48 -19.70
N VAL A 528 -9.64 5.62 -20.19
CA VAL A 528 -8.65 5.74 -21.26
C VAL A 528 -7.49 6.58 -20.79
N ASP A 529 -6.29 6.26 -21.26
CA ASP A 529 -5.11 7.10 -21.09
C ASP A 529 -4.82 7.81 -22.41
N LEU A 530 -4.85 9.15 -22.37
CA LEU A 530 -4.69 10.00 -23.54
C LEU A 530 -3.43 10.86 -23.42
N ARG A 531 -2.78 11.15 -24.55
CA ARG A 531 -1.65 12.10 -24.61
C ARG A 531 -1.66 12.90 -25.90
N TYR A 532 -0.95 14.02 -25.95
CA TYR A 532 -0.62 14.65 -27.23
C TYR A 532 0.44 13.81 -27.96
N ARG A 533 0.32 13.65 -29.28
CA ARG A 533 1.32 12.92 -30.08
C ARG A 533 2.73 13.52 -29.88
N GLY A 534 3.68 12.68 -29.49
CA GLY A 534 5.06 13.05 -29.17
C GLY A 534 5.30 13.42 -27.69
N GLN A 535 4.26 13.43 -26.86
CA GLN A 535 4.36 13.56 -25.41
C GLN A 535 4.78 12.22 -24.79
N SER A 536 5.60 12.26 -23.73
CA SER A 536 6.10 11.05 -23.06
C SER A 536 5.18 10.50 -21.97
N PHE A 537 4.30 11.35 -21.44
CA PHE A 537 3.34 11.04 -20.38
C PHE A 537 1.89 11.18 -20.87
N ASP A 538 0.99 10.56 -20.13
CA ASP A 538 -0.42 10.40 -20.46
C ASP A 538 -1.30 10.83 -19.27
N LEU A 539 -2.57 11.11 -19.55
CA LEU A 539 -3.58 11.44 -18.55
C LEU A 539 -4.76 10.47 -18.65
N SER A 540 -5.12 9.87 -17.52
CA SER A 540 -6.30 9.01 -17.40
C SER A 540 -7.59 9.82 -17.32
N LEU A 541 -8.62 9.34 -18.01
CA LEU A 541 -9.98 9.89 -18.02
C LEU A 541 -11.00 8.75 -18.05
N SER A 542 -12.09 8.88 -17.30
CA SER A 542 -13.23 7.95 -17.41
C SER A 542 -13.81 7.95 -18.83
N ASP A 543 -14.14 6.78 -19.38
CA ASP A 543 -14.77 6.65 -20.70
C ASP A 543 -16.21 6.15 -20.56
N ASP A 544 -17.15 7.06 -20.78
CA ASP A 544 -18.58 6.81 -20.84
C ASP A 544 -19.05 6.41 -22.26
N LEU A 545 -18.11 6.12 -23.16
CA LEU A 545 -18.30 5.89 -24.59
C LEU A 545 -18.88 7.12 -25.31
N GLY A 546 -18.66 8.31 -24.76
CA GLY A 546 -19.01 9.59 -25.38
C GLY A 546 -18.07 9.99 -26.53
N PRO A 547 -18.52 10.86 -27.45
CA PRO A 547 -17.68 11.38 -28.54
C PRO A 547 -16.73 12.51 -28.09
N ASP A 548 -16.87 13.03 -26.87
CA ASP A 548 -16.24 14.29 -26.40
C ASP A 548 -14.91 14.09 -25.65
N LEU A 549 -14.32 12.89 -25.67
CA LEU A 549 -13.09 12.55 -24.95
C LEU A 549 -11.93 13.52 -25.23
N ALA A 550 -11.76 13.98 -26.47
CA ALA A 550 -10.70 14.93 -26.82
C ALA A 550 -10.88 16.28 -26.09
N THR A 551 -12.11 16.80 -26.07
CA THR A 551 -12.46 18.04 -25.36
C THR A 551 -12.25 17.89 -23.85
N ARG A 552 -12.68 16.76 -23.28
CA ARG A 552 -12.48 16.44 -21.86
C ARG A 552 -10.99 16.34 -21.52
N PHE A 553 -10.19 15.75 -22.40
CA PHE A 553 -8.73 15.69 -22.27
C PHE A 553 -8.09 17.09 -22.24
N HIS A 554 -8.43 17.98 -23.17
CA HIS A 554 -7.89 19.34 -23.17
C HIS A 554 -8.24 20.09 -21.89
N LYS A 555 -9.48 19.98 -21.42
CA LYS A 555 -9.91 20.59 -20.15
C LYS A 555 -9.13 20.04 -18.96
N ARG A 556 -8.95 18.72 -18.88
CA ARG A 556 -8.20 18.05 -17.81
C ARG A 556 -6.72 18.44 -17.84
N HIS A 557 -6.12 18.50 -19.03
CA HIS A 557 -4.74 18.92 -19.23
C HIS A 557 -4.52 20.37 -18.77
N LYS A 558 -5.43 21.28 -19.14
CA LYS A 558 -5.39 22.68 -18.70
C LYS A 558 -5.56 22.82 -17.19
N ALA A 559 -6.47 22.05 -16.58
CA ALA A 559 -6.65 22.06 -15.13
C ALA A 559 -5.41 21.54 -14.37
N ARG A 560 -4.73 20.53 -14.92
CA ARG A 560 -3.58 19.88 -14.27
C ARG A 560 -2.27 20.64 -14.43
N TYR A 561 -2.02 21.20 -15.62
CA TYR A 561 -0.73 21.78 -16.00
C TYR A 561 -0.79 23.26 -16.36
N GLY A 562 -1.99 23.87 -16.41
CA GLY A 562 -2.20 25.28 -16.76
C GLY A 562 -2.30 25.56 -18.26
N TRP A 563 -2.13 24.57 -19.14
CA TRP A 563 -2.15 24.73 -20.60
C TRP A 563 -2.81 23.55 -21.32
N ALA A 564 -3.19 23.74 -22.59
CA ALA A 564 -3.66 22.69 -23.50
C ALA A 564 -3.23 23.02 -24.95
N LEU A 565 -2.97 21.99 -25.76
CA LEU A 565 -2.60 22.08 -27.18
C LEU A 565 -3.73 21.56 -28.07
N GLU A 566 -4.83 22.30 -28.16
CA GLU A 566 -6.07 21.86 -28.84
C GLU A 566 -5.88 21.51 -30.32
N GLN A 567 -4.86 22.06 -30.99
CA GLN A 567 -4.54 21.78 -32.40
C GLN A 567 -3.70 20.51 -32.61
N ARG A 568 -3.20 19.89 -31.53
CA ARG A 568 -2.30 18.73 -31.62
C ARG A 568 -3.08 17.44 -31.51
N THR A 569 -2.73 16.46 -32.36
CA THR A 569 -3.35 15.12 -32.35
C THR A 569 -3.30 14.51 -30.96
N VAL A 570 -4.46 14.03 -30.51
CA VAL A 570 -4.61 13.24 -29.28
C VAL A 570 -4.46 11.76 -29.63
N GLU A 571 -3.57 11.08 -28.92
CA GLU A 571 -3.32 9.65 -29.06
C GLU A 571 -3.96 8.90 -27.89
N LEU A 572 -4.74 7.85 -28.22
CA LEU A 572 -5.26 6.87 -27.27
C LEU A 572 -4.17 5.84 -26.99
N VAL A 573 -3.56 5.95 -25.80
CA VAL A 573 -2.41 5.15 -25.40
C VAL A 573 -2.86 3.82 -24.85
N HIS A 574 -3.74 3.86 -23.85
CA HIS A 574 -4.28 2.68 -23.17
C HIS A 574 -5.80 2.78 -23.05
N ILE A 575 -6.45 1.63 -23.11
CA ILE A 575 -7.79 1.42 -22.58
C ILE A 575 -7.68 0.59 -21.29
N ARG A 576 -8.58 0.84 -20.35
CA ARG A 576 -8.58 0.17 -19.05
C ARG A 576 -9.98 -0.12 -18.59
N ALA A 577 -10.16 -1.32 -18.08
CA ALA A 577 -11.43 -1.80 -17.60
C ALA A 577 -11.26 -2.33 -16.18
N ARG A 578 -12.25 -2.05 -15.34
CA ARG A 578 -12.29 -2.54 -13.96
C ARG A 578 -13.64 -3.18 -13.72
N ALA A 579 -13.62 -4.39 -13.20
CA ALA A 579 -14.78 -5.07 -12.65
C ALA A 579 -14.70 -5.02 -11.12
N VAL A 580 -15.79 -4.66 -10.45
CA VAL A 580 -15.84 -4.50 -8.98
C VAL A 580 -17.07 -5.22 -8.41
N VAL A 581 -16.88 -5.96 -7.33
CA VAL A 581 -17.97 -6.39 -6.45
C VAL A 581 -17.81 -5.65 -5.14
N ARG A 582 -18.79 -4.79 -4.83
CA ARG A 582 -18.76 -3.93 -3.64
C ARG A 582 -19.11 -4.71 -2.39
N THR A 583 -18.33 -4.51 -1.34
CA THR A 583 -18.70 -4.99 -0.01
C THR A 583 -19.75 -4.04 0.60
N PRO A 584 -20.87 -4.54 1.15
CA PRO A 584 -21.91 -3.70 1.73
C PRO A 584 -21.37 -2.73 2.80
N GLU A 585 -21.83 -1.48 2.73
CA GLU A 585 -21.55 -0.46 3.74
C GLU A 585 -22.77 -0.22 4.63
N ALA A 586 -22.51 0.07 5.91
CA ALA A 586 -23.55 0.49 6.82
C ALA A 586 -24.01 1.92 6.45
N PRO A 587 -25.31 2.23 6.56
CA PRO A 587 -25.82 3.55 6.23
C PRO A 587 -25.24 4.62 7.16
N LEU A 588 -25.06 5.83 6.62
CA LEU A 588 -24.61 6.99 7.39
C LEU A 588 -25.67 7.42 8.40
N VAL A 589 -25.38 7.26 9.69
CA VAL A 589 -26.24 7.72 10.77
C VAL A 589 -25.58 8.90 11.48
N LYS A 590 -26.21 10.08 11.43
CA LYS A 590 -25.78 11.20 12.27
C LYS A 590 -26.17 10.93 13.72
N PRO A 591 -25.21 10.77 14.64
CA PRO A 591 -25.56 10.45 16.01
C PRO A 591 -26.15 11.67 16.73
N ARG A 592 -27.04 11.43 17.70
CA ARG A 592 -27.50 12.48 18.62
C ARG A 592 -26.35 12.86 19.56
N ARG A 593 -26.18 14.16 19.82
CA ARG A 593 -25.17 14.66 20.76
C ARG A 593 -25.37 14.05 22.14
N LYS A 594 -24.28 13.56 22.73
CA LYS A 594 -24.21 13.00 24.08
C LYS A 594 -23.05 13.65 24.84
N ARG A 595 -23.17 13.67 26.17
CA ARG A 595 -22.08 14.05 27.06
C ARG A 595 -21.15 12.86 27.28
N LEU A 596 -19.90 13.15 27.65
CA LEU A 596 -18.96 12.13 28.10
C LEU A 596 -19.52 11.41 29.34
N PRO A 597 -19.66 10.07 29.32
CA PRO A 597 -20.06 9.31 30.49
C PRO A 597 -19.02 9.43 31.61
N ALA A 598 -19.44 9.57 32.87
CA ALA A 598 -18.51 9.66 33.99
C ALA A 598 -17.62 8.41 34.11
N GLY A 599 -18.18 7.22 33.90
CA GLY A 599 -17.45 5.95 33.92
C GLY A 599 -16.49 5.73 32.75
N ALA A 600 -16.47 6.63 31.76
CA ALA A 600 -15.48 6.57 30.67
C ALA A 600 -14.11 7.15 31.11
N VAL A 601 -14.07 7.99 32.15
CA VAL A 601 -12.81 8.52 32.70
C VAL A 601 -12.25 7.50 33.68
N ILE A 602 -11.14 6.89 33.33
CA ILE A 602 -10.50 5.81 34.09
C ILE A 602 -9.33 6.28 34.96
N GLY A 603 -8.93 7.55 34.81
CA GLY A 603 -7.89 8.15 35.62
C GLY A 603 -7.47 9.52 35.13
N GLU A 604 -6.40 10.03 35.73
CA GLU A 604 -5.74 11.27 35.35
C GLU A 604 -4.22 11.05 35.43
N ARG A 605 -3.48 11.55 34.45
CA ARG A 605 -2.01 11.58 34.49
C ARG A 605 -1.47 12.90 33.96
N SER A 606 -0.27 13.27 34.40
CA SER A 606 0.44 14.42 33.83
C SER A 606 0.90 14.07 32.41
N ALA A 607 0.55 14.89 31.42
CA ALA A 607 0.99 14.73 30.04
C ALA A 607 1.42 16.07 29.44
N ASP A 608 2.48 16.06 28.63
CA ASP A 608 3.09 17.27 28.10
C ASP A 608 2.59 17.61 26.69
N PHE A 609 1.90 18.75 26.57
CA PHE A 609 1.43 19.31 25.29
C PHE A 609 2.18 20.59 24.91
N GLY A 610 3.50 20.61 25.15
CA GLY A 610 4.35 21.82 25.15
C GLY A 610 4.68 22.30 26.57
N GLN A 611 3.84 21.92 27.52
CA GLN A 611 4.05 21.96 28.95
C GLN A 611 3.18 20.86 29.59
N ALA A 612 3.48 20.48 30.83
CA ALA A 612 2.73 19.46 31.55
C ALA A 612 1.32 19.94 31.95
N PHE A 613 0.30 19.11 31.71
CA PHE A 613 -1.08 19.33 32.14
C PHE A 613 -1.62 18.09 32.88
N PRO A 614 -2.43 18.27 33.94
CA PRO A 614 -3.32 17.22 34.45
C PRO A 614 -4.27 16.80 33.32
N THR A 615 -4.17 15.55 32.89
CA THR A 615 -4.81 15.07 31.68
C THR A 615 -5.65 13.83 31.97
N ARG A 616 -6.94 13.91 31.63
CA ARG A 616 -7.88 12.80 31.81
C ARG A 616 -7.53 11.63 30.89
N VAL A 617 -7.55 10.43 31.44
CA VAL A 617 -7.42 9.18 30.69
C VAL A 617 -8.81 8.62 30.47
N ILE A 618 -9.19 8.42 29.21
CA ILE A 618 -10.53 8.01 28.80
C ILE A 618 -10.45 6.63 28.13
N ASP A 619 -11.28 5.70 28.60
CA ASP A 619 -11.45 4.39 27.97
C ASP A 619 -12.30 4.52 26.70
N ARG A 620 -11.68 4.24 25.55
CA ARG A 620 -12.33 4.30 24.25
C ARG A 620 -13.56 3.41 24.15
N ALA A 621 -13.57 2.25 24.80
CA ALA A 621 -14.67 1.29 24.75
C ALA A 621 -15.96 1.81 25.40
N GLN A 622 -15.86 2.82 26.26
CA GLN A 622 -17.01 3.46 26.93
C GLN A 622 -17.62 4.61 26.12
N LEU A 623 -17.02 4.95 24.96
CA LEU A 623 -17.48 6.05 24.11
C LEU A 623 -18.47 5.54 23.06
N SER A 624 -19.66 6.14 23.01
CA SER A 624 -20.69 5.85 22.01
C SER A 624 -20.83 6.99 20.99
N PRO A 625 -21.34 6.71 19.78
CA PRO A 625 -21.61 7.75 18.78
C PRO A 625 -22.34 8.98 19.35
N GLY A 626 -21.83 10.16 19.02
CA GLY A 626 -22.33 11.47 19.44
C GLY A 626 -21.75 12.02 20.74
N VAL A 627 -20.95 11.23 21.48
CA VAL A 627 -20.20 11.74 22.64
C VAL A 627 -19.18 12.77 22.19
N SER A 628 -19.07 13.89 22.92
CA SER A 628 -18.04 14.91 22.67
C SER A 628 -17.44 15.45 23.96
N PHE A 629 -16.18 15.86 23.90
CA PHE A 629 -15.43 16.44 25.03
C PHE A 629 -14.26 17.30 24.53
N LEU A 630 -13.82 18.24 25.38
CA LEU A 630 -12.63 19.07 25.14
C LEU A 630 -11.38 18.41 25.73
N GLY A 631 -10.21 18.71 25.18
CA GLY A 631 -8.92 18.36 25.78
C GLY A 631 -8.54 19.27 26.97
N PRO A 632 -7.45 18.97 27.69
CA PRO A 632 -6.53 17.85 27.46
C PRO A 632 -7.15 16.50 27.83
N ALA A 633 -6.96 15.50 26.97
CA ALA A 633 -7.33 14.11 27.24
C ALA A 633 -6.45 13.11 26.47
N LEU A 634 -6.27 11.93 27.05
CA LEU A 634 -5.66 10.75 26.43
C LEU A 634 -6.76 9.70 26.27
N VAL A 635 -7.01 9.27 25.04
CA VAL A 635 -8.03 8.24 24.76
C VAL A 635 -7.32 6.93 24.48
N GLU A 636 -7.51 5.95 25.36
CA GLU A 636 -6.84 4.65 25.30
C GLU A 636 -7.76 3.57 24.76
N GLU A 637 -7.27 2.80 23.79
CA GLU A 637 -7.95 1.68 23.15
C GLU A 637 -7.01 0.47 23.11
N TYR A 638 -7.57 -0.72 22.89
CA TYR A 638 -6.83 -1.98 22.75
C TYR A 638 -5.60 -1.88 21.82
N SER A 639 -5.73 -1.22 20.67
CA SER A 639 -4.68 -1.17 19.64
C SER A 639 -3.98 0.19 19.48
N GLY A 640 -4.24 1.17 20.36
CA GLY A 640 -3.56 2.47 20.27
C GLY A 640 -4.02 3.53 21.25
N THR A 641 -3.36 4.68 21.21
CA THR A 641 -3.68 5.85 22.05
C THR A 641 -3.83 7.09 21.18
N SER A 642 -4.87 7.88 21.45
CA SER A 642 -5.13 9.16 20.77
C SER A 642 -4.94 10.33 21.71
N LEU A 643 -4.29 11.39 21.22
CA LEU A 643 -4.10 12.62 21.96
C LEU A 643 -5.17 13.65 21.59
N VAL A 644 -5.80 14.25 22.61
CA VAL A 644 -6.70 15.40 22.45
C VAL A 644 -6.08 16.57 23.22
N PRO A 645 -5.27 17.43 22.58
CA PRO A 645 -4.54 18.49 23.27
C PRO A 645 -5.46 19.57 23.87
N PRO A 646 -4.95 20.45 24.75
CA PRO A 646 -5.65 21.67 25.15
C PRO A 646 -6.08 22.49 23.91
N GLY A 647 -7.29 23.06 23.95
CA GLY A 647 -7.85 23.80 22.81
C GLY A 647 -8.35 22.93 21.65
N TRP A 648 -8.41 21.61 21.84
CA TRP A 648 -9.02 20.68 20.89
C TRP A 648 -10.30 20.08 21.43
N LYS A 649 -11.18 19.67 20.52
CA LYS A 649 -12.40 18.93 20.77
C LYS A 649 -12.32 17.56 20.09
N ALA A 650 -12.77 16.54 20.78
CA ALA A 650 -13.04 15.22 20.20
C ALA A 650 -14.54 14.97 20.13
N GLU A 651 -15.00 14.38 19.03
CA GLU A 651 -16.38 13.96 18.82
C GLU A 651 -16.42 12.54 18.24
N VAL A 652 -17.25 11.66 18.81
CA VAL A 652 -17.43 10.31 18.29
C VAL A 652 -18.42 10.36 17.13
N THR A 653 -17.97 10.00 15.92
CA THR A 653 -18.78 10.02 14.70
C THR A 653 -19.85 8.92 14.70
N GLY A 654 -20.74 8.94 13.69
CA GLY A 654 -21.75 7.89 13.49
C GLY A 654 -21.17 6.49 13.37
N GLY A 655 -20.05 6.36 12.64
CA GLY A 655 -19.26 5.13 12.52
C GLY A 655 -18.41 4.80 13.76
N GLY A 656 -18.55 5.55 14.85
CA GLY A 656 -17.85 5.29 16.10
C GLY A 656 -16.42 5.83 16.17
N HIS A 657 -15.90 6.52 15.14
CA HIS A 657 -14.52 7.05 15.07
C HIS A 657 -14.35 8.36 15.86
N LEU A 658 -13.13 8.77 16.22
CA LEU A 658 -12.86 10.06 16.87
C LEU A 658 -12.56 11.12 15.81
N TRP A 659 -13.42 12.14 15.72
CA TRP A 659 -13.14 13.34 14.96
C TRP A 659 -12.53 14.41 15.86
N LEU A 660 -11.31 14.83 15.56
CA LEU A 660 -10.52 15.81 16.31
C LEU A 660 -10.48 17.13 15.55
N THR A 661 -10.92 18.21 16.20
CA THR A 661 -10.86 19.57 15.65
C THR A 661 -10.34 20.56 16.67
N ARG A 662 -9.81 21.69 16.21
CA ARG A 662 -9.58 22.86 17.07
C ARG A 662 -10.93 23.35 17.61
N ALA A 663 -10.96 23.72 18.89
CA ALA A 663 -12.18 24.11 19.62
C ALA A 663 -12.54 25.58 19.45
#